data_AF-A0A7V4QBH3-F1
#
_entry.id   AF-A0A7V4QBH3-F1
#
_cell.length_a   1.000
_cell.length_b   1.000
_cell.length_c   1.000
_cell.angle_alpha   90.00
_cell.angle_beta   90.00
_cell.angle_gamma   90.00
#
_symmetry.space_group_name_H-M   'P 1'
#
loop_
_entity.id
_entity.type
_entity.pdbx_description
1 polymer ?
#
loop_
_entity_poly.entity_id
_entity_poly.type
_entity_poly.pdbx_seq_one_letter_code
_entity_poly.pdbx_strand_id
1 'polypeptide(L)'
;FIEAPYKKVINGKVLEDLVYLTATQEEGHVIAPASTSIDEHGNIIDDFIEVRAKGEIILAPKSSVTLFDISPKMVVGVAASLIPFLEHDDANRALMGSNMQRQGVPLIWTEAPMVGTGMEGIVARDTWESIKADRSGTVEKVDSQNVYIMGEDEDGAFIDHYPLQKNLRTNQNTTFSQRPIVKVGQKIGANQIVADGPSMDMGELAVGKNIMVAFMPWYGYNFEDAIVVNERIIRQDAFTSVHTYEKEIEARELKHGVEEITRDIPGVKDEDLTHLDESGIVKIGSYVKSGMILVGKVSPKGEVKPTPEERLLRAIFGEKAGHVVNKSLYCPPSTEGIVVDVKIFTKRGYDKDNRATKHFEEEKTKMERDYHDRLSMVDREEILRLNTLLTKNKLAMDVDAGGLKAKKGSTITAEQVASLNRFAVNTIIRSFDPKVQAEFEKQKQHFRKQKEKLKADFDDKISILEKDDILPSGVVKLVKVYIATKRKLKVGDKMSGRHGNKGIVSIIVPEVDMPYMSDGRTVDIVLNPLGVPSRMNIGQILEVHLGLVGKRLGEQIGEMFAKQSKDFIASLRAKMIEISDVVKIAKGKEFLTALNDEELLDYARDWSKGVKFATPVFEGVDEAEFKKLFEMAKMDMDGKMELYDGKTGEKLKERVNVGYMYMLKLHHLVDEKVHARSTGPYSLVTQQPVGGKALFGGQRFGEMEVWALEAYGAAHMLKEMLTIKSDDVDGRVRAYKAITNGENVPETGIPETFYVLTNELKALGLDVRVYDNNENEND
;
A
#
# COMPACT_ATOMS: atom_id res chain seq x y z
N PHE A 1 3.21 -13.78 30.68
CA PHE A 1 4.14 -12.63 30.75
C PHE A 1 4.89 -12.55 29.43
N ILE A 2 5.49 -11.41 29.08
CA ILE A 2 6.37 -11.35 27.90
C ILE A 2 7.63 -12.16 28.25
N GLU A 3 8.07 -12.98 27.30
CA GLU A 3 9.27 -13.82 27.43
C GLU A 3 10.24 -13.47 26.30
N ALA A 4 11.54 -13.58 26.60
CA ALA A 4 12.62 -13.41 25.63
C ALA A 4 13.44 -14.71 25.55
N PRO A 5 13.88 -15.11 24.35
CA PRO A 5 14.70 -16.30 24.15
C PRO A 5 16.19 -15.99 24.32
N TYR A 6 16.91 -16.84 25.05
CA TYR A 6 18.35 -16.73 25.30
C TYR A 6 19.06 -18.08 25.06
N LYS A 7 20.33 -18.05 24.67
CA LYS A 7 21.22 -19.23 24.66
C LYS A 7 21.80 -19.46 26.05
N LYS A 8 21.88 -20.72 26.49
CA LYS A 8 22.53 -21.08 27.76
C LYS A 8 24.06 -21.03 27.64
N VAL A 9 24.73 -20.54 28.68
CA VAL A 9 26.20 -20.56 28.80
C VAL A 9 26.59 -21.45 29.97
N ILE A 10 27.47 -22.42 29.73
CA ILE A 10 28.04 -23.29 30.77
C ILE A 10 29.56 -23.23 30.68
N ASN A 11 30.22 -22.84 31.77
CA ASN A 11 31.69 -22.73 31.85
C ASN A 11 32.33 -21.90 30.72
N GLY A 12 31.69 -20.80 30.32
CA GLY A 12 32.17 -19.91 29.26
C GLY A 12 31.92 -20.43 27.83
N LYS A 13 31.22 -21.55 27.68
CA LYS A 13 30.78 -22.09 26.39
C LYS A 13 29.30 -21.83 26.16
N VAL A 14 28.98 -21.18 25.05
CA VAL A 14 27.62 -20.93 24.57
C VAL A 14 27.07 -22.22 23.95
N LEU A 15 25.92 -22.67 24.44
CA LEU A 15 25.20 -23.83 23.93
C LEU A 15 24.13 -23.39 22.93
N GLU A 16 23.75 -24.29 22.02
CA GLU A 16 22.64 -24.07 21.08
C GLU A 16 21.25 -24.23 21.74
N ASP A 17 21.20 -24.71 22.99
CA ASP A 17 19.94 -24.87 23.73
C ASP A 17 19.34 -23.50 24.09
N LEU A 18 18.14 -23.25 23.57
CA LEU A 18 17.35 -22.04 23.82
C LEU A 18 16.48 -22.17 25.07
N VAL A 19 16.44 -21.11 25.87
CA VAL A 19 15.51 -20.98 27.00
C VAL A 19 14.76 -19.66 26.90
N TYR A 20 13.45 -19.74 27.09
CA TYR A 20 12.57 -18.58 27.18
C TYR A 20 12.40 -18.19 28.64
N LEU A 21 12.71 -16.94 28.95
CA LEU A 21 12.62 -16.41 30.31
C LEU A 21 11.72 -15.19 30.36
N THR A 22 10.92 -15.12 31.41
CA THR A 22 10.19 -13.91 31.81
C THR A 22 11.12 -12.93 32.53
N ALA A 23 10.73 -11.66 32.61
CA ALA A 23 11.52 -10.64 33.31
C ALA A 23 11.89 -11.02 34.76
N THR A 24 11.00 -11.71 35.49
CA THR A 24 11.29 -12.16 36.87
C THR A 24 12.29 -13.31 36.92
N GLN A 25 12.28 -14.19 35.92
CA GLN A 25 13.26 -15.27 35.84
C GLN A 25 14.63 -14.74 35.40
N GLU A 26 14.66 -13.68 34.59
CA GLU A 26 15.88 -13.04 34.10
C GLU A 26 16.73 -12.39 35.20
N GLU A 27 16.12 -11.86 36.26
CA GLU A 27 16.78 -11.05 37.31
C GLU A 27 17.95 -11.76 38.03
N GLY A 28 17.91 -13.09 38.11
CA GLY A 28 18.95 -13.91 38.74
C GLY A 28 20.13 -14.28 37.83
N HIS A 29 20.08 -13.90 36.55
CA HIS A 29 21.06 -14.30 35.54
C HIS A 29 21.99 -13.16 35.10
N VAL A 30 23.17 -13.55 34.63
CA VAL A 30 24.15 -12.66 34.00
C VAL A 30 24.12 -12.94 32.50
N ILE A 31 23.84 -11.91 31.70
CA ILE A 31 23.52 -12.03 30.28
C ILE A 31 24.56 -11.29 29.45
N ALA A 32 25.22 -12.02 28.55
CA ALA A 32 26.14 -11.43 27.59
C ALA A 32 25.41 -10.97 26.33
N PRO A 33 25.76 -9.79 25.77
CA PRO A 33 25.19 -9.30 24.53
C PRO A 33 25.66 -10.13 23.33
N ALA A 34 24.85 -10.18 22.28
CA ALA A 34 25.13 -10.95 21.07
C ALA A 34 26.35 -10.47 20.28
N SER A 35 26.81 -9.23 20.52
CA SER A 35 28.03 -8.66 19.94
C SER A 35 29.33 -9.20 20.55
N THR A 36 29.24 -10.00 21.62
CA THR A 36 30.41 -10.59 22.27
C THR A 36 31.11 -11.59 21.34
N SER A 37 32.43 -11.49 21.21
CA SER A 37 33.20 -12.36 20.31
C SER A 37 33.28 -13.80 20.84
N ILE A 38 32.92 -14.76 19.98
CA ILE A 38 32.98 -16.20 20.24
C ILE A 38 33.91 -16.91 19.25
N ASP A 39 34.53 -18.01 19.67
CA ASP A 39 35.32 -18.88 18.79
C ASP A 39 34.44 -19.86 17.98
N GLU A 40 35.05 -20.58 17.02
CA GLU A 40 34.35 -21.61 16.20
C GLU A 40 33.78 -22.78 17.03
N HIS A 41 34.22 -22.92 18.28
CA HIS A 41 33.78 -23.95 19.21
C HIS A 41 32.72 -23.45 20.22
N GLY A 42 32.32 -22.18 20.11
CA GLY A 42 31.30 -21.52 20.94
C GLY A 42 31.81 -20.99 22.28
N ASN A 43 33.12 -20.86 22.50
CA ASN A 43 33.67 -20.28 23.73
C ASN A 43 33.83 -18.76 23.58
N ILE A 44 33.58 -18.05 24.68
CA ILE A 44 33.81 -16.60 24.77
C ILE A 44 35.32 -16.33 24.80
N ILE A 45 35.78 -15.49 23.88
CA ILE A 45 37.21 -15.18 23.70
C ILE A 45 37.73 -14.33 24.85
N ASP A 46 37.05 -13.23 25.15
CA ASP A 46 37.48 -12.25 26.14
C ASP A 46 37.27 -12.75 27.58
N ASP A 47 38.24 -12.48 28.46
CA ASP A 47 38.17 -12.91 29.86
C ASP A 47 37.17 -12.08 30.69
N PHE A 48 37.02 -10.80 30.36
CA PHE A 48 36.05 -9.89 30.95
C PHE A 48 35.18 -9.28 29.85
N ILE A 49 33.87 -9.33 30.06
CA ILE A 49 32.87 -8.88 29.08
C ILE A 49 31.85 -7.97 29.75
N GLU A 50 31.35 -6.99 28.99
CA GLU A 50 30.23 -6.16 29.40
C GLU A 50 28.95 -6.99 29.35
N VAL A 51 28.29 -7.14 30.49
CA VAL A 51 27.11 -7.99 30.66
C VAL A 51 26.00 -7.21 31.33
N ARG A 52 24.76 -7.62 31.08
CA ARG A 52 23.58 -7.12 31.79
C ARG A 52 23.30 -8.02 32.99
N ALA A 53 23.22 -7.43 34.18
CA ALA A 53 22.82 -8.11 35.41
C ALA A 53 21.94 -7.20 36.25
N LYS A 54 20.76 -7.67 36.67
CA LYS A 54 19.78 -6.91 37.49
C LYS A 54 19.42 -5.53 36.93
N GLY A 55 19.43 -5.38 35.60
CA GLY A 55 19.11 -4.13 34.92
C GLY A 55 20.28 -3.14 34.79
N GLU A 56 21.47 -3.47 35.30
CA GLU A 56 22.68 -2.65 35.14
C GLU A 56 23.67 -3.32 34.17
N ILE A 57 24.51 -2.50 33.53
CA ILE A 57 25.62 -2.96 32.70
C ILE A 57 26.86 -3.00 33.59
N ILE A 58 27.44 -4.19 33.75
CA ILE A 58 28.64 -4.42 34.56
C ILE A 58 29.69 -5.17 33.76
N LEU A 59 30.97 -5.04 34.13
CA LEU A 59 32.04 -5.86 33.59
C LEU A 59 32.16 -7.13 34.42
N ALA A 60 31.99 -8.30 33.81
CA ALA A 60 32.03 -9.57 34.53
C ALA A 60 32.95 -10.59 33.84
N PRO A 61 33.57 -11.51 34.61
CA PRO A 61 34.39 -12.55 34.02
C PRO A 61 33.53 -13.55 33.24
N LYS A 62 34.07 -14.14 32.16
CA LYS A 62 33.33 -15.09 31.30
C LYS A 62 32.76 -16.31 32.04
N SER A 63 33.35 -16.69 33.17
CA SER A 63 32.86 -17.78 34.03
C SER A 63 31.55 -17.48 34.76
N SER A 64 31.21 -16.19 34.92
CA SER A 64 29.99 -15.75 35.61
C SER A 64 28.77 -15.65 34.70
N VAL A 65 28.98 -15.69 33.38
CA VAL A 65 27.92 -15.55 32.39
C VAL A 65 27.10 -16.83 32.32
N THR A 66 25.78 -16.67 32.43
CA THR A 66 24.82 -17.77 32.42
C THR A 66 23.97 -17.83 31.16
N LEU A 67 23.76 -16.67 30.53
CA LEU A 67 22.90 -16.51 29.36
C LEU A 67 23.60 -15.65 28.31
N PHE A 68 23.19 -15.82 27.06
CA PHE A 68 23.73 -15.13 25.90
C PHE A 68 22.59 -14.74 24.95
N ASP A 69 22.57 -13.50 24.47
CA ASP A 69 21.57 -13.02 23.52
C ASP A 69 21.69 -13.73 22.17
N ILE A 70 20.56 -14.10 21.55
CA ILE A 70 20.57 -14.89 20.31
C ILE A 70 21.05 -14.08 19.10
N SER A 71 20.62 -12.82 19.03
CA SER A 71 20.93 -11.92 17.93
C SER A 71 20.76 -10.48 18.39
N PRO A 72 21.58 -9.53 17.91
CA PRO A 72 21.40 -8.10 18.20
C PRO A 72 20.01 -7.56 17.82
N LYS A 73 19.34 -8.22 16.86
CA LYS A 73 18.01 -7.84 16.35
C LYS A 73 16.89 -8.02 17.38
N MET A 74 17.09 -8.81 18.44
CA MET A 74 16.04 -9.10 19.42
C MET A 74 15.60 -7.88 20.23
N VAL A 75 16.42 -6.82 20.27
CA VAL A 75 16.16 -5.58 21.02
C VAL A 75 15.18 -4.66 20.28
N VAL A 76 15.09 -4.76 18.95
CA VAL A 76 14.37 -3.81 18.11
C VAL A 76 13.06 -4.39 17.57
N GLY A 77 12.05 -3.53 17.42
CA GLY A 77 10.80 -3.91 16.75
C GLY A 77 10.99 -4.06 15.23
N VAL A 78 10.07 -4.79 14.58
CA VAL A 78 10.12 -5.11 13.14
C VAL A 78 10.28 -3.89 12.23
N ALA A 79 9.64 -2.75 12.57
CA ALA A 79 9.75 -1.54 11.75
C ALA A 79 11.12 -0.86 11.88
N ALA A 80 11.72 -0.91 13.07
CA ALA A 80 13.07 -0.37 13.30
C ALA A 80 14.13 -1.29 12.69
N SER A 81 13.89 -2.60 12.66
CA SER A 81 14.81 -3.56 12.05
C SER A 81 14.90 -3.48 10.53
N LEU A 82 14.06 -2.68 9.86
CA LEU A 82 14.12 -2.37 8.43
C LEU A 82 14.97 -1.13 8.10
N ILE A 83 15.49 -0.44 9.12
CA ILE A 83 16.35 0.72 8.95
C ILE A 83 17.80 0.24 8.90
N PRO A 84 18.51 0.38 7.76
CA PRO A 84 19.93 0.08 7.69
C PRO A 84 20.72 1.10 8.52
N PHE A 85 21.91 0.74 9.01
CA PHE A 85 22.77 1.66 9.78
C PHE A 85 22.07 2.33 10.97
N LEU A 86 21.13 1.63 11.61
CA LEU A 86 20.36 2.13 12.74
C LEU A 86 21.25 2.57 13.91
N GLU A 87 22.37 1.88 14.10
CA GLU A 87 23.41 2.19 15.09
C GLU A 87 24.05 3.58 14.92
N HIS A 88 23.89 4.21 13.75
CA HIS A 88 24.42 5.54 13.44
C HIS A 88 23.34 6.64 13.46
N ASP A 89 22.12 6.32 13.90
CA ASP A 89 21.02 7.25 14.04
C ASP A 89 20.67 7.52 15.51
N ASP A 90 20.38 8.78 15.83
CA ASP A 90 19.75 9.13 17.11
C ASP A 90 18.41 8.39 17.30
N ALA A 91 18.13 7.96 18.53
CA ALA A 91 16.95 7.17 18.86
C ALA A 91 15.63 7.87 18.48
N ASN A 92 15.55 9.20 18.58
CA ASN A 92 14.35 9.93 18.16
C ASN A 92 14.16 9.88 16.65
N ARG A 93 15.25 9.87 15.87
CA ARG A 93 15.20 9.75 14.41
C ARG A 93 14.83 8.34 13.98
N ALA A 94 15.40 7.33 14.62
CA ALA A 94 14.99 5.93 14.47
C ALA A 94 13.48 5.72 14.71
N LEU A 95 12.94 6.31 15.79
CA LEU A 95 11.52 6.27 16.11
C LEU A 95 10.68 6.94 15.01
N MET A 96 11.08 8.15 14.58
CA MET A 96 10.40 8.86 13.50
C MET A 96 10.44 8.07 12.19
N GLY A 97 11.60 7.51 11.82
CA GLY A 97 11.80 6.68 10.65
C GLY A 97 10.88 5.46 10.64
N SER A 98 10.87 4.71 11.74
CA SER A 98 9.97 3.55 11.95
C SER A 98 8.50 3.93 11.80
N ASN A 99 8.09 5.09 12.32
CA ASN A 99 6.72 5.58 12.23
C ASN A 99 6.34 6.03 10.81
N MET A 100 7.27 6.65 10.08
CA MET A 100 7.05 7.14 8.72
C MET A 100 7.01 5.99 7.71
N GLN A 101 7.79 4.93 7.90
CA GLN A 101 7.70 3.73 7.06
C GLN A 101 6.29 3.14 7.02
N ARG A 102 5.60 3.10 8.17
CA ARG A 102 4.20 2.65 8.27
C ARG A 102 3.19 3.55 7.54
N GLN A 103 3.60 4.77 7.18
CA GLN A 103 2.77 5.75 6.49
C GLN A 103 3.04 5.80 4.98
N GLY A 104 3.96 4.97 4.48
CA GLY A 104 4.31 4.88 3.07
C GLY A 104 3.14 4.36 2.23
N VAL A 105 2.84 5.04 1.13
CA VAL A 105 1.75 4.67 0.22
C VAL A 105 2.27 3.66 -0.81
N PRO A 106 1.52 2.58 -1.11
CA PRO A 106 1.85 1.69 -2.20
C PRO A 106 1.95 2.42 -3.54
N LEU A 107 3.10 2.26 -4.19
CA LEU A 107 3.38 2.83 -5.51
C LEU A 107 2.89 1.89 -6.61
N ILE A 108 2.64 2.41 -7.82
CA ILE A 108 2.31 1.58 -8.99
C ILE A 108 3.47 0.65 -9.34
N TRP A 109 4.69 1.17 -9.25
CA TRP A 109 5.93 0.46 -9.51
C TRP A 109 6.79 0.55 -8.26
N THR A 110 6.89 -0.55 -7.56
CA THR A 110 7.70 -0.73 -6.36
C THR A 110 9.09 -1.19 -6.77
N GLU A 111 10.07 -0.91 -5.91
CA GLU A 111 11.45 -1.34 -6.10
C GLU A 111 12.02 -1.71 -4.74
N ALA A 112 12.60 -2.90 -4.62
CA ALA A 112 13.22 -3.34 -3.38
C ALA A 112 14.38 -2.39 -2.99
N PRO A 113 14.60 -2.15 -1.69
CA PRO A 113 15.69 -1.29 -1.24
C PRO A 113 17.04 -1.87 -1.66
N MET A 114 17.87 -1.04 -2.29
CA MET A 114 19.24 -1.43 -2.64
C MET A 114 20.12 -1.58 -1.41
N VAL A 115 19.78 -0.91 -0.31
CA VAL A 115 20.40 -1.09 1.00
C VAL A 115 19.31 -1.53 1.97
N GLY A 116 19.12 -2.83 2.17
CA GLY A 116 18.16 -3.40 3.10
C GLY A 116 18.82 -3.89 4.39
N THR A 117 18.07 -4.62 5.22
CA THR A 117 18.60 -5.31 6.41
C THR A 117 18.49 -6.84 6.33
N GLY A 118 17.79 -7.34 5.30
CA GLY A 118 17.43 -8.75 5.14
C GLY A 118 16.11 -9.11 5.85
N MET A 119 15.54 -8.18 6.62
CA MET A 119 14.23 -8.37 7.26
C MET A 119 13.08 -8.22 6.26
N GLU A 120 13.33 -7.54 5.12
CA GLU A 120 12.36 -7.27 4.07
C GLU A 120 11.70 -8.55 3.53
N GLY A 121 12.50 -9.60 3.26
CA GLY A 121 11.99 -10.88 2.78
C GLY A 121 11.20 -11.67 3.84
N ILE A 122 11.59 -11.56 5.11
CA ILE A 122 10.88 -12.20 6.23
C ILE A 122 9.51 -11.53 6.41
N VAL A 123 9.47 -10.20 6.41
CA VAL A 123 8.22 -9.44 6.52
C VAL A 123 7.31 -9.70 5.33
N ALA A 124 7.83 -9.72 4.10
CA ALA A 124 7.03 -10.01 2.91
C ALA A 124 6.45 -11.44 2.90
N ARG A 125 7.19 -12.43 3.43
CA ARG A 125 6.72 -13.82 3.57
C ARG A 125 5.65 -13.98 4.66
N ASP A 126 5.83 -13.32 5.80
CA ASP A 126 4.97 -13.53 6.97
C ASP A 126 3.72 -12.63 6.94
N THR A 127 3.74 -11.57 6.13
CA THR A 127 2.54 -10.79 5.80
C THR A 127 1.60 -11.58 4.90
N TRP A 128 0.29 -11.41 5.12
CA TRP A 128 -0.76 -12.08 4.35
C TRP A 128 -1.10 -11.35 3.05
N GLU A 129 -0.25 -10.41 2.65
CA GLU A 129 -0.41 -9.65 1.40
C GLU A 129 0.14 -10.42 0.20
N SER A 130 1.15 -11.27 0.41
CA SER A 130 1.73 -12.15 -0.59
C SER A 130 1.03 -13.51 -0.63
N ILE A 131 1.08 -14.18 -1.78
CA ILE A 131 0.63 -15.57 -1.90
C ILE A 131 1.84 -16.48 -1.90
N LYS A 132 1.78 -17.55 -1.09
CA LYS A 132 2.83 -18.56 -0.95
C LYS A 132 2.36 -19.88 -1.53
N ALA A 133 3.28 -20.64 -2.11
CA ALA A 133 3.03 -22.02 -2.49
C ALA A 133 2.98 -22.92 -1.25
N ASP A 134 1.93 -23.71 -1.10
CA ASP A 134 1.82 -24.65 0.02
C ASP A 134 2.76 -25.84 -0.17
N ARG A 135 2.92 -26.27 -1.43
CA ARG A 135 3.72 -27.43 -1.83
C ARG A 135 4.73 -27.06 -2.91
N SER A 136 5.79 -27.86 -2.98
CA SER A 136 6.80 -27.70 -4.02
C SER A 136 6.28 -28.23 -5.34
N GLY A 137 6.52 -27.54 -6.44
CA GLY A 137 6.00 -27.93 -7.75
C GLY A 137 6.58 -27.10 -8.89
N THR A 138 6.04 -27.28 -10.08
CA THR A 138 6.37 -26.52 -11.28
C THR A 138 5.16 -25.71 -11.71
N VAL A 139 5.39 -24.46 -12.07
CA VAL A 139 4.31 -23.58 -12.55
C VAL A 139 3.81 -24.06 -13.90
N GLU A 140 2.54 -24.45 -13.96
CA GLU A 140 1.92 -24.89 -15.20
C GLU A 140 1.32 -23.71 -15.97
N LYS A 141 0.58 -22.85 -15.27
CA LYS A 141 -0.12 -21.73 -15.89
C LYS A 141 -0.12 -20.53 -14.95
N VAL A 142 0.21 -19.37 -15.51
CA VAL A 142 0.15 -18.09 -14.81
C VAL A 142 -0.72 -17.16 -15.63
N ASP A 143 -1.71 -16.58 -14.98
CA ASP A 143 -2.44 -15.44 -15.49
C ASP A 143 -2.47 -14.32 -14.43
N SER A 144 -3.06 -13.18 -14.78
CA SER A 144 -3.09 -12.04 -13.86
C SER A 144 -3.96 -12.27 -12.61
N GLN A 145 -4.85 -13.26 -12.60
CA GLN A 145 -5.84 -13.53 -11.55
C GLN A 145 -5.69 -14.91 -10.91
N ASN A 146 -4.92 -15.82 -11.49
CA ASN A 146 -4.80 -17.22 -11.08
C ASN A 146 -3.38 -17.71 -11.39
N VAL A 147 -2.83 -18.46 -10.44
CA VAL A 147 -1.59 -19.21 -10.61
C VAL A 147 -1.89 -20.68 -10.34
N TYR A 148 -1.42 -21.55 -11.24
CA TYR A 148 -1.56 -22.99 -11.12
C TYR A 148 -0.20 -23.65 -11.02
N ILE A 149 0.00 -24.44 -9.97
CA ILE A 149 1.25 -25.15 -9.68
C ILE A 149 0.98 -26.64 -9.73
N MET A 150 1.71 -27.34 -10.58
CA MET A 150 1.62 -28.79 -10.73
C MET A 150 2.82 -29.44 -10.04
N GLY A 151 2.58 -30.44 -9.20
CA GLY A 151 3.63 -31.20 -8.54
C GLY A 151 3.28 -32.68 -8.44
N GLU A 152 4.17 -33.45 -7.84
CA GLU A 152 3.95 -34.85 -7.49
C GLU A 152 4.30 -35.08 -6.03
N ASP A 153 3.35 -35.62 -5.26
CA ASP A 153 3.53 -36.07 -3.88
C ASP A 153 3.55 -37.61 -3.81
N GLU A 154 3.71 -38.18 -2.61
CA GLU A 154 3.62 -39.63 -2.37
C GLU A 154 2.31 -40.23 -2.90
N ASP A 155 1.21 -39.47 -2.84
CA ASP A 155 -0.10 -39.90 -3.32
C ASP A 155 -0.37 -39.61 -4.83
N GLY A 156 0.61 -39.10 -5.58
CA GLY A 156 0.55 -38.84 -7.02
C GLY A 156 0.57 -37.35 -7.41
N ALA A 157 0.27 -37.08 -8.69
CA ALA A 157 0.25 -35.72 -9.23
C ALA A 157 -0.88 -34.87 -8.64
N PHE A 158 -0.59 -33.60 -8.37
CA PHE A 158 -1.54 -32.60 -7.85
C PHE A 158 -1.47 -31.30 -8.65
N ILE A 159 -2.54 -30.49 -8.60
CA ILE A 159 -2.60 -29.15 -9.18
C ILE A 159 -3.17 -28.18 -8.14
N ASP A 160 -2.33 -27.31 -7.60
CA ASP A 160 -2.74 -26.28 -6.66
C ASP A 160 -3.18 -25.00 -7.40
N HIS A 161 -4.29 -24.40 -6.95
CA HIS A 161 -4.86 -23.18 -7.49
C HIS A 161 -4.75 -22.02 -6.51
N TYR A 162 -4.11 -20.94 -6.96
CA TYR A 162 -3.90 -19.72 -6.19
C TYR A 162 -4.59 -18.53 -6.85
N PRO A 163 -5.76 -18.06 -6.34
CA PRO A 163 -6.43 -16.88 -6.87
C PRO A 163 -5.78 -15.58 -6.36
N LEU A 164 -5.55 -14.64 -7.28
CA LEU A 164 -4.98 -13.32 -7.00
C LEU A 164 -6.07 -12.27 -6.86
N GLN A 165 -5.91 -11.36 -5.90
CA GLN A 165 -6.79 -10.22 -5.71
C GLN A 165 -6.31 -9.00 -6.51
N LYS A 166 -7.24 -8.29 -7.16
CA LYS A 166 -6.95 -7.13 -8.01
C LYS A 166 -7.81 -5.93 -7.64
N ASN A 167 -7.17 -4.77 -7.59
CA ASN A 167 -7.79 -3.45 -7.49
C ASN A 167 -8.79 -3.28 -6.34
N LEU A 168 -8.55 -3.95 -5.20
CA LEU A 168 -9.39 -3.82 -4.02
C LEU A 168 -9.11 -2.50 -3.30
N ARG A 169 -10.17 -1.89 -2.74
CA ARG A 169 -10.04 -0.70 -1.90
C ARG A 169 -9.56 -1.10 -0.50
N THR A 170 -8.54 -0.42 0.01
CA THR A 170 -8.13 -0.52 1.41
C THR A 170 -8.87 0.48 2.29
N ASN A 171 -8.77 0.32 3.62
CA ASN A 171 -9.36 1.26 4.59
C ASN A 171 -8.82 2.69 4.44
N GLN A 172 -7.57 2.86 3.99
CA GLN A 172 -6.94 4.17 3.76
C GLN A 172 -7.20 4.71 2.33
N ASN A 173 -8.13 4.10 1.60
CA ASN A 173 -8.45 4.42 0.20
C ASN A 173 -7.29 4.19 -0.78
N THR A 174 -6.25 3.44 -0.41
CA THR A 174 -5.24 2.97 -1.37
C THR A 174 -5.77 1.74 -2.12
N THR A 175 -5.07 1.32 -3.15
CA THR A 175 -5.42 0.13 -3.92
C THR A 175 -4.56 -1.06 -3.52
N PHE A 176 -5.20 -2.19 -3.19
CA PHE A 176 -4.58 -3.48 -2.98
C PHE A 176 -4.66 -4.30 -4.28
N SER A 177 -3.51 -4.73 -4.79
CA SER A 177 -3.42 -5.48 -6.04
C SER A 177 -2.21 -6.40 -5.99
N GLN A 178 -2.44 -7.70 -6.14
CA GLN A 178 -1.37 -8.71 -6.16
C GLN A 178 -0.86 -8.93 -7.58
N ARG A 179 0.41 -9.27 -7.76
CA ARG A 179 1.03 -9.54 -9.07
C ARG A 179 1.79 -10.87 -9.05
N PRO A 180 1.58 -11.75 -10.03
CA PRO A 180 2.37 -12.98 -10.10
C PRO A 180 3.84 -12.62 -10.41
N ILE A 181 4.77 -13.23 -9.69
CA ILE A 181 6.23 -13.07 -9.92
C ILE A 181 6.86 -14.26 -10.62
N VAL A 182 6.14 -15.39 -10.63
CA VAL A 182 6.64 -16.66 -11.17
C VAL A 182 6.39 -16.78 -12.68
N LYS A 183 7.28 -17.47 -13.37
CA LYS A 183 7.16 -17.75 -14.82
C LYS A 183 6.67 -19.18 -15.05
N VAL A 184 6.00 -19.41 -16.19
CA VAL A 184 5.59 -20.76 -16.61
C VAL A 184 6.83 -21.65 -16.76
N GLY A 185 6.79 -22.86 -16.19
CA GLY A 185 7.91 -23.81 -16.17
C GLY A 185 8.90 -23.63 -15.02
N GLN A 186 8.77 -22.58 -14.20
CA GLN A 186 9.63 -22.36 -13.04
C GLN A 186 9.34 -23.39 -11.94
N LYS A 187 10.40 -23.93 -11.32
CA LYS A 187 10.30 -24.77 -10.12
C LYS A 187 10.19 -23.90 -8.87
N ILE A 188 9.27 -24.26 -7.99
CA ILE A 188 8.93 -23.52 -6.78
C ILE A 188 9.06 -24.46 -5.58
N GLY A 189 9.67 -23.98 -4.50
CA GLY A 189 9.72 -24.67 -3.21
C GLY A 189 8.50 -24.39 -2.33
N ALA A 190 8.23 -25.27 -1.37
CA ALA A 190 7.20 -25.03 -0.36
C ALA A 190 7.47 -23.71 0.40
N ASN A 191 6.41 -22.97 0.69
CA ASN A 191 6.39 -21.63 1.30
C ASN A 191 7.07 -20.50 0.50
N GLN A 192 7.49 -20.74 -0.74
CA GLN A 192 8.01 -19.68 -1.60
C GLN A 192 6.88 -18.75 -2.06
N ILE A 193 7.16 -17.45 -2.13
CA ILE A 193 6.21 -16.44 -2.62
C ILE A 193 6.03 -16.63 -4.13
N VAL A 194 4.77 -16.67 -4.56
CA VAL A 194 4.37 -16.87 -5.96
C VAL A 194 3.72 -15.63 -6.56
N ALA A 195 3.12 -14.79 -5.72
CA ALA A 195 2.57 -13.50 -6.09
C ALA A 195 2.86 -12.47 -5.01
N ASP A 196 3.37 -11.33 -5.44
CA ASP A 196 3.64 -10.17 -4.61
C ASP A 196 2.36 -9.42 -4.28
N GLY A 197 2.29 -8.87 -3.07
CA GLY A 197 1.28 -7.90 -2.66
C GLY A 197 1.60 -6.47 -3.11
N PRO A 198 0.81 -5.48 -2.67
CA PRO A 198 1.22 -4.08 -2.78
C PRO A 198 2.52 -3.84 -1.99
N SER A 199 3.32 -2.86 -2.41
CA SER A 199 4.57 -2.52 -1.71
C SER A 199 5.56 -3.69 -1.58
N MET A 200 5.63 -4.57 -2.58
CA MET A 200 6.58 -5.69 -2.65
C MET A 200 7.28 -5.73 -4.01
N ASP A 201 8.48 -6.33 -4.04
CA ASP A 201 9.25 -6.57 -5.26
C ASP A 201 10.03 -7.88 -5.12
N MET A 202 9.63 -8.89 -5.89
CA MET A 202 10.24 -10.23 -5.94
C MET A 202 10.32 -10.91 -4.56
N GLY A 203 9.27 -10.78 -3.76
CA GLY A 203 9.20 -11.35 -2.41
C GLY A 203 9.95 -10.56 -1.32
N GLU A 204 10.40 -9.34 -1.61
CA GLU A 204 10.95 -8.39 -0.63
C GLU A 204 9.97 -7.23 -0.38
N LEU A 205 9.93 -6.71 0.84
CA LEU A 205 9.18 -5.50 1.16
C LEU A 205 9.78 -4.28 0.45
N ALA A 206 8.96 -3.59 -0.34
CA ALA A 206 9.33 -2.48 -1.20
C ALA A 206 8.32 -1.32 -1.11
N VAL A 207 8.39 -0.53 -0.02
CA VAL A 207 7.44 0.57 0.25
C VAL A 207 7.76 1.85 -0.54
N GLY A 208 9.00 1.99 -1.02
CA GLY A 208 9.51 3.19 -1.68
C GLY A 208 10.27 2.89 -2.97
N LYS A 209 11.20 3.78 -3.31
CA LYS A 209 12.11 3.62 -4.44
C LYS A 209 13.52 4.10 -4.10
N ASN A 210 14.52 3.48 -4.76
CA ASN A 210 15.89 3.96 -4.73
C ASN A 210 16.02 5.17 -5.66
N ILE A 211 16.38 6.33 -5.10
CA ILE A 211 16.47 7.60 -5.85
C ILE A 211 17.86 8.19 -5.71
N MET A 212 18.37 8.79 -6.79
CA MET A 212 19.65 9.49 -6.75
C MET A 212 19.50 10.83 -6.01
N VAL A 213 20.14 10.92 -4.85
CA VAL A 213 20.09 12.08 -3.97
C VAL A 213 21.44 12.80 -3.98
N ALA A 214 21.41 14.14 -3.96
CA ALA A 214 22.57 14.98 -3.64
C ALA A 214 22.33 15.81 -2.39
N PHE A 215 23.34 15.91 -1.51
CA PHE A 215 23.30 16.76 -0.32
C PHE A 215 23.99 18.10 -0.59
N MET A 216 23.22 19.09 -1.02
CA MET A 216 23.71 20.45 -1.25
C MET A 216 22.57 21.46 -1.15
N PRO A 217 22.83 22.72 -0.75
CA PRO A 217 21.83 23.78 -0.89
C PRO A 217 21.55 24.06 -2.37
N TRP A 218 20.29 24.32 -2.73
CA TRP A 218 19.88 24.61 -4.10
C TRP A 218 18.96 25.82 -4.16
N TYR A 219 19.52 27.01 -4.43
CA TYR A 219 18.81 28.30 -4.56
C TYR A 219 17.78 28.61 -3.45
N GLY A 220 17.93 28.03 -2.26
CA GLY A 220 16.96 28.15 -1.16
C GLY A 220 15.69 27.30 -1.31
N TYR A 221 15.54 26.54 -2.38
CA TYR A 221 14.37 25.67 -2.58
C TYR A 221 14.31 24.52 -1.59
N ASN A 222 15.45 24.04 -1.09
CA ASN A 222 15.54 23.05 -0.02
C ASN A 222 15.81 23.69 1.35
N PHE A 223 15.31 24.89 1.59
CA PHE A 223 15.37 25.52 2.92
C PHE A 223 14.64 24.67 3.97
N GLU A 224 15.16 24.65 5.20
CA GLU A 224 14.70 23.76 6.28
C GLU A 224 14.69 22.28 5.81
N ASP A 225 13.50 21.69 5.75
CA ASP A 225 13.22 20.30 5.37
C ASP A 225 12.57 20.20 3.99
N ALA A 226 12.64 21.26 3.18
CA ALA A 226 12.10 21.23 1.84
C ALA A 226 12.93 20.31 0.92
N ILE A 227 12.25 19.65 -0.01
CA ILE A 227 12.83 18.70 -0.96
C ILE A 227 12.66 19.26 -2.37
N VAL A 228 13.77 19.31 -3.11
CA VAL A 228 13.76 19.63 -4.55
C VAL A 228 13.70 18.34 -5.33
N VAL A 229 12.79 18.28 -6.29
CA VAL A 229 12.49 17.07 -7.07
C VAL A 229 12.73 17.33 -8.55
N ASN A 230 13.41 16.42 -9.24
CA ASN A 230 13.56 16.45 -10.70
C ASN A 230 12.24 16.05 -11.39
N GLU A 231 11.84 16.81 -12.41
CA GLU A 231 10.70 16.51 -13.27
C GLU A 231 10.76 15.07 -13.87
N ARG A 232 11.97 14.55 -14.12
CA ARG A 232 12.20 13.19 -14.62
C ARG A 232 11.49 12.12 -13.79
N ILE A 233 11.49 12.25 -12.46
CA ILE A 233 10.84 11.32 -11.53
C ILE A 233 9.33 11.24 -11.80
N ILE A 234 8.72 12.38 -12.11
CA ILE A 234 7.29 12.49 -12.38
C ILE A 234 6.97 11.94 -13.77
N ARG A 235 7.84 12.19 -14.75
CA ARG A 235 7.72 11.63 -16.11
C ARG A 235 7.78 10.11 -16.10
N GLN A 236 8.60 9.53 -15.23
CA GLN A 236 8.74 8.08 -15.05
C GLN A 236 7.66 7.46 -14.13
N ASP A 237 6.71 8.25 -13.62
CA ASP A 237 5.69 7.80 -12.67
C ASP A 237 6.26 7.08 -11.44
N ALA A 238 7.47 7.47 -11.00
CA ALA A 238 8.22 6.78 -9.95
C ALA A 238 7.50 6.79 -8.59
N PHE A 239 6.87 7.91 -8.21
CA PHE A 239 6.10 8.08 -6.97
C PHE A 239 4.60 8.25 -7.21
N THR A 240 4.07 7.61 -8.27
CA THR A 240 2.64 7.63 -8.55
C THR A 240 1.95 6.51 -7.77
N SER A 241 0.91 6.85 -7.01
CA SER A 241 0.07 5.92 -6.25
C SER A 241 -1.35 5.87 -6.82
N VAL A 242 -2.06 4.77 -6.61
CA VAL A 242 -3.48 4.63 -6.98
C VAL A 242 -4.32 4.65 -5.71
N HIS A 243 -5.34 5.50 -5.73
CA HIS A 243 -6.30 5.63 -4.65
C HIS A 243 -7.69 5.30 -5.16
N THR A 244 -8.42 4.44 -4.46
CA THR A 244 -9.80 4.08 -4.78
C THR A 244 -10.72 4.73 -3.75
N TYR A 245 -11.47 5.74 -4.17
CA TYR A 245 -12.44 6.43 -3.33
C TYR A 245 -13.83 5.84 -3.54
N GLU A 246 -14.49 5.50 -2.44
CA GLU A 246 -15.89 5.11 -2.42
C GLU A 246 -16.76 6.35 -2.22
N LYS A 247 -17.79 6.49 -3.06
CA LYS A 247 -18.84 7.49 -2.91
C LYS A 247 -20.18 6.78 -2.95
N GLU A 248 -21.05 7.13 -2.03
CA GLU A 248 -22.35 6.48 -1.92
C GLU A 248 -23.48 7.51 -1.89
N ILE A 249 -24.64 7.09 -2.41
CA ILE A 249 -25.88 7.84 -2.33
C ILE A 249 -27.03 6.89 -2.02
N GLU A 250 -27.88 7.33 -1.10
CA GLU A 250 -29.10 6.63 -0.73
C GLU A 250 -30.32 7.35 -1.30
N ALA A 251 -31.23 6.56 -1.85
CA ALA A 251 -32.59 6.95 -2.16
C ALA A 251 -33.49 6.54 -0.99
N ARG A 252 -34.15 7.53 -0.37
CA ARG A 252 -34.94 7.33 0.85
C ARG A 252 -36.44 7.52 0.61
N GLU A 253 -37.24 6.84 1.42
CA GLU A 253 -38.68 7.06 1.52
C GLU A 253 -38.94 8.28 2.43
N LEU A 254 -39.49 9.34 1.83
CA LEU A 254 -39.84 10.58 2.54
C LEU A 254 -41.35 10.66 2.75
N LYS A 255 -41.79 11.55 3.65
CA LYS A 255 -43.22 11.82 3.88
C LYS A 255 -43.99 12.23 2.63
N HIS A 256 -43.32 12.86 1.66
CA HIS A 256 -43.92 13.40 0.45
C HIS A 256 -43.74 12.50 -0.79
N GLY A 257 -43.18 11.30 -0.62
CA GLY A 257 -42.90 10.36 -1.69
C GLY A 257 -41.51 9.75 -1.57
N VAL A 258 -41.22 8.80 -2.46
CA VAL A 258 -39.94 8.11 -2.52
C VAL A 258 -38.95 8.95 -3.35
N GLU A 259 -37.70 9.07 -2.90
CA GLU A 259 -36.64 9.62 -3.74
C GLU A 259 -36.28 8.63 -4.84
N GLU A 260 -36.09 9.11 -6.07
CA GLU A 260 -35.81 8.27 -7.22
C GLU A 260 -34.40 8.54 -7.77
N ILE A 261 -33.74 7.48 -8.23
CA ILE A 261 -32.49 7.55 -8.99
C ILE A 261 -32.88 7.52 -10.47
N THR A 262 -32.61 8.62 -11.17
CA THR A 262 -33.03 8.81 -12.56
C THR A 262 -32.07 9.74 -13.28
N ARG A 263 -32.03 9.61 -14.62
CA ARG A 263 -31.32 10.54 -15.51
C ARG A 263 -32.07 11.86 -15.70
N ASP A 264 -33.38 11.89 -15.48
CA ASP A 264 -34.19 13.10 -15.64
C ASP A 264 -34.03 14.03 -14.42
N ILE A 265 -33.07 14.95 -14.51
CA ILE A 265 -32.65 15.81 -13.39
C ILE A 265 -33.04 17.26 -13.70
N PRO A 266 -33.81 17.94 -12.82
CA PRO A 266 -34.25 19.30 -13.07
C PRO A 266 -33.06 20.28 -13.05
N GLY A 267 -33.03 21.18 -14.04
CA GLY A 267 -32.05 22.27 -14.13
C GLY A 267 -30.67 21.87 -14.64
N VAL A 268 -30.52 20.66 -15.20
CA VAL A 268 -29.27 20.17 -15.80
C VAL A 268 -29.46 20.01 -17.31
N LYS A 269 -28.44 20.38 -18.10
CA LYS A 269 -28.48 20.23 -19.57
C LYS A 269 -28.16 18.78 -19.97
N ASP A 270 -28.73 18.31 -21.07
CA ASP A 270 -28.50 16.93 -21.55
C ASP A 270 -27.04 16.62 -21.90
N GLU A 271 -26.27 17.64 -22.32
CA GLU A 271 -24.83 17.53 -22.60
C GLU A 271 -24.04 17.09 -21.35
N ASP A 272 -24.43 17.62 -20.18
CA ASP A 272 -23.83 17.32 -18.89
C ASP A 272 -24.24 15.94 -18.34
N LEU A 273 -25.12 15.20 -19.02
CA LEU A 273 -25.63 13.88 -18.62
C LEU A 273 -25.10 12.73 -19.50
N THR A 274 -24.22 13.03 -20.45
CA THR A 274 -23.72 12.06 -21.45
C THR A 274 -22.97 10.87 -20.84
N HIS A 275 -22.25 11.07 -19.74
CA HIS A 275 -21.53 10.04 -18.99
C HIS A 275 -22.44 9.15 -18.11
N LEU A 276 -23.70 9.55 -17.91
CA LEU A 276 -24.69 8.73 -17.23
C LEU A 276 -25.33 7.72 -18.21
N ASP A 277 -25.77 6.59 -17.66
CA ASP A 277 -26.61 5.62 -18.34
C ASP A 277 -28.10 6.02 -18.28
N GLU A 278 -28.96 5.18 -18.87
CA GLU A 278 -30.42 5.40 -18.90
C GLU A 278 -31.04 5.42 -17.50
N SER A 279 -30.43 4.76 -16.52
CA SER A 279 -30.87 4.75 -15.12
C SER A 279 -30.37 5.96 -14.32
N GLY A 280 -29.54 6.84 -14.92
CA GLY A 280 -28.98 8.01 -14.24
C GLY A 280 -27.72 7.71 -13.43
N ILE A 281 -27.05 6.58 -13.67
CA ILE A 281 -25.83 6.17 -12.97
C ILE A 281 -24.63 6.30 -13.92
N VAL A 282 -23.48 6.74 -13.42
CA VAL A 282 -22.27 6.88 -14.23
C VAL A 282 -21.80 5.55 -14.81
N LYS A 283 -21.41 5.56 -16.09
CA LYS A 283 -20.89 4.38 -16.79
C LYS A 283 -19.50 4.02 -16.28
N ILE A 284 -19.26 2.72 -16.03
CA ILE A 284 -17.94 2.19 -15.69
C ILE A 284 -16.95 2.51 -16.82
N GLY A 285 -15.75 2.97 -16.47
CA GLY A 285 -14.73 3.43 -17.41
C GLY A 285 -14.79 4.93 -17.74
N SER A 286 -15.82 5.65 -17.30
CA SER A 286 -15.91 7.10 -17.51
C SER A 286 -14.86 7.85 -16.69
N TYR A 287 -14.20 8.82 -17.31
CA TYR A 287 -13.34 9.77 -16.61
C TYR A 287 -14.18 10.89 -16.00
N VAL A 288 -14.20 10.99 -14.68
CA VAL A 288 -14.97 11.98 -13.93
C VAL A 288 -14.07 13.05 -13.35
N LYS A 289 -14.55 14.29 -13.42
CA LYS A 289 -13.93 15.50 -12.84
C LYS A 289 -14.83 16.08 -11.76
N SER A 290 -14.25 16.94 -10.93
CA SER A 290 -14.99 17.76 -9.96
C SER A 290 -16.24 18.39 -10.59
N GLY A 291 -17.37 18.28 -9.92
CA GLY A 291 -18.64 18.89 -10.34
C GLY A 291 -19.47 18.06 -11.33
N MET A 292 -18.94 16.95 -11.87
CA MET A 292 -19.75 16.03 -12.68
C MET A 292 -20.70 15.21 -11.78
N ILE A 293 -21.89 14.90 -12.29
CA ILE A 293 -22.87 14.06 -11.59
C ILE A 293 -22.44 12.59 -11.68
N LEU A 294 -22.31 11.90 -10.54
CA LEU A 294 -22.00 10.47 -10.48
C LEU A 294 -23.29 9.63 -10.50
N VAL A 295 -24.31 10.09 -9.78
CA VAL A 295 -25.62 9.42 -9.69
C VAL A 295 -26.69 10.49 -9.61
N GLY A 296 -27.61 10.48 -10.58
CA GLY A 296 -28.77 11.35 -10.60
C GLY A 296 -29.75 10.97 -9.51
N LYS A 297 -30.15 11.92 -8.66
CA LYS A 297 -31.18 11.73 -7.64
C LYS A 297 -32.14 12.90 -7.60
N VAL A 298 -33.42 12.58 -7.62
CA VAL A 298 -34.51 13.54 -7.48
C VAL A 298 -35.29 13.27 -6.20
N SER A 299 -35.56 14.31 -5.44
CA SER A 299 -36.37 14.25 -4.22
C SER A 299 -37.70 14.96 -4.45
N PRO A 300 -38.84 14.36 -4.08
CA PRO A 300 -40.13 15.05 -4.15
C PRO A 300 -40.13 16.27 -3.22
N LYS A 301 -40.55 17.41 -3.76
CA LYS A 301 -40.68 18.67 -3.04
C LYS A 301 -42.11 18.82 -2.53
N GLY A 302 -42.28 19.22 -1.28
CA GLY A 302 -43.58 19.71 -0.79
C GLY A 302 -44.01 20.99 -1.51
N GLU A 303 -45.30 21.32 -1.43
CA GLU A 303 -45.84 22.57 -1.99
C GLU A 303 -45.31 23.80 -1.24
N VAL A 304 -44.20 24.36 -1.72
CA VAL A 304 -43.71 25.67 -1.26
C VAL A 304 -44.39 26.74 -2.10
N LYS A 305 -45.13 27.65 -1.46
CA LYS A 305 -45.74 28.80 -2.14
C LYS A 305 -44.62 29.71 -2.67
N PRO A 306 -44.47 29.87 -4.00
CA PRO A 306 -43.46 30.77 -4.58
C PRO A 306 -43.76 32.23 -4.21
N THR A 307 -42.71 33.05 -4.11
CA THR A 307 -42.86 34.49 -3.86
C THR A 307 -43.54 35.18 -5.07
N PRO A 308 -44.11 36.39 -4.91
CA PRO A 308 -44.70 37.12 -6.04
C PRO A 308 -43.77 37.27 -7.26
N GLU A 309 -42.48 37.47 -7.02
CA GLU A 309 -41.44 37.61 -8.04
C GLU A 309 -41.20 36.30 -8.78
N GLU A 310 -41.06 35.19 -8.05
CA GLU A 310 -40.93 33.86 -8.64
C GLU A 310 -42.18 33.46 -9.43
N ARG A 311 -43.37 33.83 -8.94
CA ARG A 311 -44.64 33.61 -9.65
C ARG A 311 -44.69 34.37 -10.96
N LEU A 312 -44.26 35.63 -10.96
CA LEU A 312 -44.19 36.45 -12.17
C LEU A 312 -43.20 35.86 -13.18
N LEU A 313 -41.99 35.48 -12.73
CA LEU A 313 -41.00 34.85 -13.59
C LEU A 313 -41.52 33.57 -14.23
N ARG A 314 -42.17 32.68 -13.47
CA ARG A 314 -42.78 31.47 -14.02
C ARG A 314 -43.90 31.76 -15.01
N ALA A 315 -44.69 32.79 -14.77
CA ALA A 315 -45.74 33.22 -15.70
C ALA A 315 -45.14 33.76 -17.02
N ILE A 316 -44.01 34.46 -16.96
CA ILE A 316 -43.31 35.00 -18.15
C ILE A 316 -42.65 33.89 -18.96
N PHE A 317 -41.88 33.00 -18.31
CA PHE A 317 -41.09 31.96 -18.99
C PHE A 317 -41.86 30.67 -19.24
N GLY A 318 -43.09 30.53 -18.73
CA GLY A 318 -43.90 29.33 -18.87
C GLY A 318 -43.32 28.10 -18.15
N GLU A 319 -42.32 28.29 -17.27
CA GLU A 319 -41.71 27.22 -16.51
C GLU A 319 -42.70 26.65 -15.48
N LYS A 320 -43.09 25.39 -15.67
CA LYS A 320 -43.88 24.67 -14.67
C LYS A 320 -43.04 24.47 -13.42
N ALA A 321 -43.65 24.61 -12.24
CA ALA A 321 -42.97 24.33 -10.98
C ALA A 321 -42.52 22.86 -10.98
N GLY A 322 -41.22 22.61 -10.94
CA GLY A 322 -40.70 21.27 -10.71
C GLY A 322 -41.19 20.77 -9.34
N HIS A 323 -41.96 19.68 -9.32
CA HIS A 323 -42.37 18.99 -8.10
C HIS A 323 -41.22 18.22 -7.44
N VAL A 324 -40.02 18.28 -8.04
CA VAL A 324 -38.83 17.56 -7.61
C VAL A 324 -37.64 18.49 -7.49
N VAL A 325 -36.73 18.17 -6.57
CA VAL A 325 -35.46 18.87 -6.36
C VAL A 325 -34.31 17.94 -6.70
N ASN A 326 -33.31 18.47 -7.39
CA ASN A 326 -32.06 17.77 -7.65
C ASN A 326 -31.27 17.61 -6.33
N LYS A 327 -31.07 16.36 -5.90
CA LYS A 327 -30.16 15.98 -4.80
C LYS A 327 -29.15 14.92 -5.25
N SER A 328 -28.70 15.05 -6.49
CA SER A 328 -27.76 14.12 -7.12
C SER A 328 -26.41 14.08 -6.40
N LEU A 329 -25.71 12.96 -6.54
CA LEU A 329 -24.34 12.81 -6.05
C LEU A 329 -23.39 13.46 -7.06
N TYR A 330 -22.68 14.50 -6.63
CA TYR A 330 -21.65 15.14 -7.44
C TYR A 330 -20.26 14.63 -7.08
N CYS A 331 -19.37 14.60 -8.07
CA CYS A 331 -17.96 14.32 -7.85
C CYS A 331 -17.33 15.47 -7.03
N PRO A 332 -16.72 15.18 -5.86
CA PRO A 332 -16.16 16.21 -4.99
C PRO A 332 -15.02 17.01 -5.65
N PRO A 333 -14.76 18.26 -5.22
CA PRO A 333 -13.73 19.13 -5.80
C PRO A 333 -12.32 18.55 -5.86
N SER A 334 -11.94 17.71 -4.90
CA SER A 334 -10.61 17.10 -4.81
C SER A 334 -10.48 15.76 -5.52
N THR A 335 -11.57 15.26 -6.12
CA THR A 335 -11.64 13.92 -6.71
C THR A 335 -11.73 14.03 -8.23
N GLU A 336 -10.76 13.43 -8.90
CA GLU A 336 -10.78 13.19 -10.34
C GLU A 336 -10.28 11.78 -10.59
N GLY A 337 -10.79 11.09 -11.61
CA GLY A 337 -10.36 9.72 -11.86
C GLY A 337 -11.31 8.94 -12.74
N ILE A 338 -11.08 7.64 -12.81
CA ILE A 338 -11.86 6.72 -13.63
C ILE A 338 -12.80 5.95 -12.71
N VAL A 339 -14.07 5.85 -13.10
CA VAL A 339 -15.03 4.97 -12.41
C VAL A 339 -14.65 3.52 -12.68
N VAL A 340 -14.24 2.79 -11.65
CA VAL A 340 -13.77 1.40 -11.77
C VAL A 340 -14.86 0.38 -11.49
N ASP A 341 -15.78 0.71 -10.60
CA ASP A 341 -16.83 -0.21 -10.17
C ASP A 341 -18.05 0.57 -9.67
N VAL A 342 -19.23 -0.02 -9.82
CA VAL A 342 -20.50 0.54 -9.35
C VAL A 342 -21.35 -0.58 -8.78
N LYS A 343 -21.67 -0.49 -7.49
CA LYS A 343 -22.53 -1.47 -6.80
C LYS A 343 -23.89 -0.86 -6.50
N ILE A 344 -24.94 -1.58 -6.84
CA ILE A 344 -26.33 -1.16 -6.67
C ILE A 344 -26.99 -2.15 -5.73
N PHE A 345 -27.48 -1.66 -4.60
CA PHE A 345 -28.22 -2.45 -3.62
C PHE A 345 -29.67 -1.98 -3.62
N THR A 346 -30.60 -2.93 -3.69
CA THR A 346 -32.03 -2.63 -3.77
C THR A 346 -32.77 -3.34 -2.64
N LYS A 347 -33.59 -2.59 -1.90
CA LYS A 347 -34.36 -3.14 -0.78
C LYS A 347 -35.37 -4.18 -1.28
N ARG A 348 -35.56 -5.23 -0.48
CA ARG A 348 -36.62 -6.23 -0.65
C ARG A 348 -38.00 -5.59 -0.88
N GLY A 349 -38.68 -6.01 -1.94
CA GLY A 349 -40.02 -5.58 -2.30
C GLY A 349 -40.10 -4.42 -3.30
N TYR A 350 -38.96 -3.85 -3.70
CA TYR A 350 -38.86 -2.88 -4.80
C TYR A 350 -38.31 -3.54 -6.06
N ASP A 351 -38.78 -3.09 -7.22
CA ASP A 351 -38.32 -3.60 -8.51
C ASP A 351 -36.87 -3.20 -8.79
N LYS A 352 -36.10 -4.15 -9.35
CA LYS A 352 -34.72 -3.91 -9.76
C LYS A 352 -34.69 -3.16 -11.09
N ASP A 353 -33.86 -2.12 -11.18
CA ASP A 353 -33.66 -1.40 -12.44
C ASP A 353 -32.96 -2.29 -13.47
N ASN A 354 -33.14 -1.96 -14.76
CA ASN A 354 -32.43 -2.62 -15.86
C ASN A 354 -30.90 -2.68 -15.64
N ARG A 355 -30.31 -1.64 -15.06
CA ARG A 355 -28.88 -1.58 -14.74
C ARG A 355 -28.49 -2.58 -13.65
N ALA A 356 -29.31 -2.72 -12.61
CA ALA A 356 -29.08 -3.66 -11.52
C ALA A 356 -29.21 -5.12 -11.99
N THR A 357 -30.19 -5.40 -12.86
CA THR A 357 -30.36 -6.74 -13.46
C THR A 357 -29.18 -7.13 -14.34
N LYS A 358 -28.70 -6.21 -15.20
CA LYS A 358 -27.50 -6.44 -16.03
C LYS A 358 -26.26 -6.70 -15.18
N HIS A 359 -26.05 -5.90 -14.13
CA HIS A 359 -24.92 -6.09 -13.22
C HIS A 359 -24.95 -7.46 -12.53
N PHE A 360 -26.13 -7.88 -12.07
CA PHE A 360 -26.33 -9.20 -11.48
C PHE A 360 -26.00 -10.34 -12.46
N GLU A 361 -26.44 -10.24 -13.71
CA GLU A 361 -26.12 -11.23 -14.76
C GLU A 361 -24.62 -11.28 -15.09
N GLU A 362 -23.95 -10.12 -15.14
CA GLU A 362 -22.50 -10.03 -15.35
C GLU A 362 -21.72 -10.69 -14.20
N GLU A 363 -22.08 -10.43 -12.94
CA GLU A 363 -21.45 -11.06 -11.78
C GLU A 363 -21.68 -12.58 -11.76
N LYS A 364 -22.91 -13.03 -12.06
CA LYS A 364 -23.24 -14.46 -12.16
C LYS A 364 -22.41 -15.16 -13.23
N THR A 365 -22.31 -14.57 -14.42
CA THR A 365 -21.53 -15.12 -15.54
C THR A 365 -20.05 -15.27 -15.18
N LYS A 366 -19.50 -14.29 -14.44
CA LYS A 366 -18.12 -14.34 -13.95
C LYS A 366 -17.92 -15.48 -12.95
N MET A 367 -18.83 -15.65 -12.00
CA MET A 367 -18.76 -16.76 -11.03
C MET A 367 -18.89 -18.13 -11.70
N GLU A 368 -19.77 -18.26 -12.71
CA GLU A 368 -19.94 -19.49 -13.49
C GLU A 368 -18.66 -19.86 -14.24
N ARG A 369 -17.99 -18.87 -14.85
CA ARG A 369 -16.70 -19.07 -15.52
C ARG A 369 -15.62 -19.52 -14.54
N ASP A 370 -15.49 -18.84 -13.40
CA ASP A 370 -14.49 -19.20 -12.38
C ASP A 370 -14.73 -20.61 -11.83
N TYR A 371 -16.00 -21.00 -11.63
CA TYR A 371 -16.38 -22.35 -11.23
C TYR A 371 -16.02 -23.39 -12.31
N HIS A 372 -16.34 -23.11 -13.57
CA HIS A 372 -16.01 -24.00 -14.68
C HIS A 372 -14.50 -24.22 -14.82
N ASP A 373 -13.71 -23.14 -14.75
CA ASP A 373 -12.26 -23.20 -14.83
C ASP A 373 -11.69 -24.03 -13.68
N ARG A 374 -12.15 -23.83 -12.44
CA ARG A 374 -11.73 -24.66 -11.29
C ARG A 374 -12.12 -26.13 -11.44
N LEU A 375 -13.34 -26.41 -11.89
CA LEU A 375 -13.82 -27.78 -12.08
C LEU A 375 -12.97 -28.51 -13.13
N SER A 376 -12.64 -27.83 -14.23
CA SER A 376 -11.80 -28.40 -15.29
C SER A 376 -10.40 -28.78 -14.81
N MET A 377 -9.84 -28.03 -13.86
CA MET A 377 -8.53 -28.32 -13.27
C MET A 377 -8.59 -29.50 -12.31
N VAL A 378 -9.64 -29.59 -11.49
CA VAL A 378 -9.87 -30.76 -10.61
C VAL A 378 -10.11 -32.03 -11.44
N ASP A 379 -10.87 -31.95 -12.54
CA ASP A 379 -11.04 -33.06 -13.48
C ASP A 379 -9.70 -33.52 -14.08
N ARG A 380 -8.84 -32.56 -14.41
CA ARG A 380 -7.51 -32.85 -14.94
C ARG A 380 -6.58 -33.48 -13.91
N GLU A 381 -6.60 -32.98 -12.68
CA GLU A 381 -5.87 -33.57 -11.55
C GLU A 381 -6.33 -35.01 -11.30
N GLU A 382 -7.64 -35.27 -11.29
CA GLU A 382 -8.22 -36.61 -11.17
C GLU A 382 -7.63 -37.54 -12.25
N ILE A 383 -7.64 -37.12 -13.51
CA ILE A 383 -7.11 -37.93 -14.62
C ILE A 383 -5.61 -38.21 -14.45
N LEU A 384 -4.81 -37.20 -14.11
CA LEU A 384 -3.36 -37.36 -13.95
C LEU A 384 -3.01 -38.32 -12.80
N ARG A 385 -3.70 -38.20 -11.67
CA ARG A 385 -3.47 -39.03 -10.49
C ARG A 385 -3.89 -40.48 -10.73
N LEU A 386 -5.04 -40.68 -11.36
CA LEU A 386 -5.51 -42.01 -11.77
C LEU A 386 -4.57 -42.65 -12.80
N ASN A 387 -4.09 -41.90 -13.78
CA ASN A 387 -3.12 -42.40 -14.77
C ASN A 387 -1.80 -42.82 -14.10
N THR A 388 -1.32 -42.04 -13.12
CA THR A 388 -0.10 -42.35 -12.36
C THR A 388 -0.27 -43.65 -11.55
N LEU A 389 -1.43 -43.84 -10.91
CA LEU A 389 -1.73 -45.05 -10.15
C LEU A 389 -1.76 -46.32 -11.04
N LEU A 390 -2.33 -46.19 -12.25
CA LEU A 390 -2.47 -47.29 -13.21
C LEU A 390 -1.15 -47.65 -13.92
N THR A 391 -0.26 -46.67 -14.11
CA THR A 391 1.05 -46.88 -14.77
C THR A 391 2.11 -47.44 -13.82
N LYS A 392 2.09 -47.06 -12.53
CA LYS A 392 3.05 -47.54 -11.51
C LYS A 392 2.85 -49.01 -11.12
N ASN A 393 1.61 -49.52 -11.17
CA ASN A 393 1.28 -50.86 -10.68
C ASN A 393 1.21 -51.91 -11.79
N LYS A 394 1.57 -53.17 -11.48
CA LYS A 394 1.49 -54.29 -12.44
C LYS A 394 0.09 -54.92 -12.45
N LEU A 395 -0.32 -55.41 -13.61
CA LEU A 395 -1.58 -56.14 -13.78
C LEU A 395 -1.55 -57.51 -13.08
N ALA A 396 -2.57 -57.79 -12.27
CA ALA A 396 -2.74 -59.06 -11.56
C ALA A 396 -3.46 -60.13 -12.41
N MET A 397 -4.24 -59.71 -13.40
CA MET A 397 -4.96 -60.56 -14.35
C MET A 397 -4.80 -60.06 -15.79
N ASP A 398 -5.01 -60.94 -16.77
CA ASP A 398 -5.05 -60.55 -18.19
C ASP A 398 -6.22 -59.59 -18.44
N VAL A 399 -6.00 -58.59 -19.28
CA VAL A 399 -6.99 -57.56 -19.62
C VAL A 399 -7.32 -57.66 -21.10
N ASP A 400 -8.61 -57.76 -21.42
CA ASP A 400 -9.17 -57.57 -22.76
C ASP A 400 -10.39 -56.64 -22.67
N ALA A 401 -10.14 -55.33 -22.63
CA ALA A 401 -11.19 -54.31 -22.51
C ALA A 401 -10.78 -53.01 -23.20
N GLY A 402 -11.70 -52.42 -23.97
CA GLY A 402 -11.50 -51.11 -24.61
C GLY A 402 -10.44 -51.07 -25.72
N GLY A 403 -10.09 -52.21 -26.33
CA GLY A 403 -9.04 -52.31 -27.35
C GLY A 403 -7.64 -52.58 -26.79
N LEU A 404 -7.47 -52.69 -25.46
CA LEU A 404 -6.22 -53.08 -24.81
C LEU A 404 -6.15 -54.59 -24.56
N LYS A 405 -5.10 -55.24 -25.06
CA LYS A 405 -4.72 -56.61 -24.71
C LYS A 405 -3.39 -56.61 -23.96
N ALA A 406 -3.45 -56.75 -22.64
CA ALA A 406 -2.29 -56.75 -21.76
C ALA A 406 -2.23 -58.02 -20.91
N LYS A 407 -1.04 -58.64 -20.85
CA LYS A 407 -0.81 -59.89 -20.10
C LYS A 407 -0.49 -59.62 -18.64
N LYS A 408 -0.79 -60.57 -17.76
CA LYS A 408 -0.45 -60.58 -16.34
C LYS A 408 1.02 -60.20 -16.11
N GLY A 409 1.25 -59.18 -15.27
CA GLY A 409 2.58 -58.67 -14.93
C GLY A 409 3.11 -57.53 -15.81
N SER A 410 2.41 -57.14 -16.88
CA SER A 410 2.76 -55.96 -17.68
C SER A 410 2.28 -54.65 -17.04
N THR A 411 3.01 -53.55 -17.28
CA THR A 411 2.62 -52.19 -16.92
C THR A 411 1.88 -51.54 -18.09
N ILE A 412 0.83 -50.79 -17.81
CA ILE A 412 0.08 -50.05 -18.83
C ILE A 412 0.86 -48.77 -19.18
N THR A 413 0.95 -48.42 -20.46
CA THR A 413 1.62 -47.17 -20.91
C THR A 413 0.66 -45.97 -20.84
N ALA A 414 1.18 -44.75 -20.67
CA ALA A 414 0.36 -43.54 -20.54
C ALA A 414 -0.53 -43.27 -21.78
N GLU A 415 -0.04 -43.59 -22.98
CA GLU A 415 -0.80 -43.47 -24.24
C GLU A 415 -1.99 -44.42 -24.31
N GLN A 416 -1.81 -45.64 -23.80
CA GLN A 416 -2.85 -46.65 -23.71
C GLN A 416 -3.96 -46.22 -22.74
N VAL A 417 -3.62 -45.57 -21.63
CA VAL A 417 -4.61 -45.05 -20.67
C VAL A 417 -5.40 -43.88 -21.25
N ALA A 418 -4.75 -42.98 -22.00
CA ALA A 418 -5.40 -41.81 -22.60
C ALA A 418 -6.47 -42.17 -23.66
N SER A 419 -6.33 -43.32 -24.33
CA SER A 419 -7.29 -43.81 -25.33
C SER A 419 -8.54 -44.51 -24.74
N LEU A 420 -8.58 -44.74 -23.41
CA LEU A 420 -9.64 -45.51 -22.78
C LEU A 420 -10.82 -44.64 -22.33
N ASN A 421 -12.03 -45.09 -22.64
CA ASN A 421 -13.26 -44.49 -22.10
C ASN A 421 -13.41 -44.76 -20.60
N ARG A 422 -14.08 -43.84 -19.88
CA ARG A 422 -14.30 -43.88 -18.42
C ARG A 422 -14.93 -45.19 -17.91
N PHE A 423 -15.71 -45.88 -18.74
CA PHE A 423 -16.27 -47.21 -18.46
C PHE A 423 -15.25 -48.34 -18.58
N ALA A 424 -14.34 -48.27 -19.56
CA ALA A 424 -13.27 -49.25 -19.74
C ALA A 424 -12.26 -49.21 -18.58
N VAL A 425 -11.98 -48.01 -18.04
CA VAL A 425 -11.12 -47.82 -16.87
C VAL A 425 -11.67 -48.59 -15.65
N ASN A 426 -12.97 -48.49 -15.34
CA ASN A 426 -13.59 -49.25 -14.24
C ASN A 426 -13.49 -50.78 -14.41
N THR A 427 -13.54 -51.28 -15.65
CA THR A 427 -13.39 -52.72 -15.94
C THR A 427 -11.94 -53.17 -15.76
N ILE A 428 -10.98 -52.36 -16.21
CA ILE A 428 -9.55 -52.63 -16.15
C ILE A 428 -9.04 -52.68 -14.70
N ILE A 429 -9.63 -51.89 -13.80
CA ILE A 429 -9.28 -51.86 -12.38
C ILE A 429 -9.53 -53.19 -11.67
N ARG A 430 -10.54 -53.96 -12.10
CA ARG A 430 -10.80 -55.30 -11.55
C ARG A 430 -9.64 -56.27 -11.79
N SER A 431 -8.77 -55.96 -12.74
CA SER A 431 -7.58 -56.76 -13.09
C SER A 431 -6.32 -56.35 -12.32
N PHE A 432 -6.39 -55.35 -11.43
CA PHE A 432 -5.32 -54.95 -10.52
C PHE A 432 -5.49 -55.59 -9.13
N ASP A 433 -4.42 -55.56 -8.32
CA ASP A 433 -4.42 -56.08 -6.94
C ASP A 433 -5.51 -55.39 -6.08
N PRO A 434 -6.19 -56.12 -5.17
CA PRO A 434 -7.17 -55.55 -4.23
C PRO A 434 -6.71 -54.28 -3.50
N LYS A 435 -5.41 -54.12 -3.21
CA LYS A 435 -4.86 -52.90 -2.61
C LYS A 435 -4.98 -51.69 -3.52
N VAL A 436 -4.66 -51.85 -4.80
CA VAL A 436 -4.74 -50.80 -5.83
C VAL A 436 -6.20 -50.44 -6.11
N GLN A 437 -7.10 -51.43 -6.07
CA GLN A 437 -8.54 -51.20 -6.21
C GLN A 437 -9.09 -50.33 -5.06
N ALA A 438 -8.69 -50.61 -3.82
CA ALA A 438 -9.09 -49.82 -2.66
C ALA A 438 -8.56 -48.38 -2.72
N GLU A 439 -7.31 -48.20 -3.20
CA GLU A 439 -6.71 -46.88 -3.37
C GLU A 439 -7.36 -46.06 -4.49
N PHE A 440 -7.69 -46.70 -5.61
CA PHE A 440 -8.45 -46.08 -6.69
C PHE A 440 -9.82 -45.57 -6.20
N GLU A 441 -10.56 -46.42 -5.48
CA GLU A 441 -11.88 -46.04 -4.96
C GLU A 441 -11.77 -44.91 -3.92
N LYS A 442 -10.73 -44.93 -3.08
CA LYS A 442 -10.42 -43.83 -2.14
C LYS A 442 -10.15 -42.52 -2.88
N GLN A 443 -9.32 -42.52 -3.92
CA GLN A 443 -9.02 -41.31 -4.71
C GLN A 443 -10.25 -40.79 -5.44
N LYS A 444 -11.05 -41.67 -6.03
CA LYS A 444 -12.30 -41.31 -6.71
C LYS A 444 -13.33 -40.70 -5.74
N GLN A 445 -13.45 -41.25 -4.53
CA GLN A 445 -14.28 -40.68 -3.48
C GLN A 445 -13.75 -39.32 -3.01
N HIS A 446 -12.42 -39.14 -2.92
CA HIS A 446 -11.81 -37.87 -2.57
C HIS A 446 -12.15 -36.76 -3.59
N PHE A 447 -11.92 -36.99 -4.89
CA PHE A 447 -12.25 -36.02 -5.94
C PHE A 447 -13.75 -35.78 -6.07
N ARG A 448 -14.58 -36.81 -5.86
CA ARG A 448 -16.04 -36.63 -5.80
C ARG A 448 -16.45 -35.67 -4.68
N LYS A 449 -15.90 -35.85 -3.47
CA LYS A 449 -16.14 -34.93 -2.34
C LYS A 449 -15.63 -33.52 -2.62
N GLN A 450 -14.46 -33.38 -3.24
CA GLN A 450 -13.94 -32.05 -3.62
C GLN A 450 -14.86 -31.34 -4.62
N LYS A 451 -15.35 -32.04 -5.65
CA LYS A 451 -16.29 -31.47 -6.63
C LYS A 451 -17.64 -31.13 -6.00
N GLU A 452 -18.15 -31.98 -5.12
CA GLU A 452 -19.36 -31.70 -4.34
C GLU A 452 -19.18 -30.46 -3.46
N LYS A 453 -18.02 -30.30 -2.80
CA LYS A 453 -17.68 -29.08 -2.04
C LYS A 453 -17.60 -27.85 -2.93
N LEU A 454 -16.90 -27.93 -4.06
CA LEU A 454 -16.76 -26.80 -5.00
C LEU A 454 -18.13 -26.36 -5.53
N LYS A 455 -19.02 -27.32 -5.80
CA LYS A 455 -20.39 -27.05 -6.20
C LYS A 455 -21.19 -26.41 -5.07
N ALA A 456 -21.09 -26.91 -3.84
CA ALA A 456 -21.76 -26.31 -2.68
C ALA A 456 -21.29 -24.85 -2.45
N ASP A 457 -19.98 -24.59 -2.50
CA ASP A 457 -19.43 -23.24 -2.36
C ASP A 457 -19.92 -22.29 -3.48
N PHE A 458 -20.13 -22.82 -4.69
CA PHE A 458 -20.67 -22.07 -5.82
C PHE A 458 -22.18 -21.79 -5.66
N ASP A 459 -22.97 -22.81 -5.30
CA ASP A 459 -24.40 -22.70 -5.04
C ASP A 459 -24.66 -21.72 -3.88
N ASP A 460 -23.83 -21.75 -2.83
CA ASP A 460 -23.89 -20.81 -1.71
C ASP A 460 -23.63 -19.37 -2.16
N LYS A 461 -22.62 -19.13 -3.00
CA LYS A 461 -22.33 -17.79 -3.56
C LYS A 461 -23.46 -17.27 -4.44
N ILE A 462 -24.03 -18.11 -5.30
CA ILE A 462 -25.20 -17.74 -6.10
C ILE A 462 -26.38 -17.43 -5.18
N SER A 463 -26.61 -18.23 -4.13
CA SER A 463 -27.70 -17.99 -3.20
C SER A 463 -27.57 -16.65 -2.45
N ILE A 464 -26.34 -16.21 -2.17
CA ILE A 464 -26.06 -14.91 -1.56
C ILE A 464 -26.37 -13.79 -2.56
N LEU A 465 -26.00 -13.96 -3.82
CA LEU A 465 -26.24 -12.99 -4.88
C LEU A 465 -27.75 -12.85 -5.19
N GLU A 466 -28.50 -13.96 -5.13
CA GLU A 466 -29.95 -13.99 -5.38
C GLU A 466 -30.77 -13.44 -4.21
N LYS A 467 -30.24 -13.45 -2.98
CA LYS A 467 -30.92 -12.89 -1.81
C LYS A 467 -31.07 -11.38 -1.94
N ASP A 468 -32.21 -10.88 -1.46
CA ASP A 468 -32.46 -9.44 -1.39
C ASP A 468 -31.53 -8.76 -0.37
N ASP A 469 -31.10 -7.55 -0.70
CA ASP A 469 -30.24 -6.75 0.17
C ASP A 469 -31.00 -6.24 1.41
N ILE A 470 -30.34 -6.30 2.56
CA ILE A 470 -30.85 -5.73 3.81
C ILE A 470 -30.31 -4.30 3.93
N LEU A 471 -31.16 -3.31 3.63
CA LEU A 471 -30.84 -1.89 3.74
C LEU A 471 -31.39 -1.27 5.04
N PRO A 472 -30.80 -0.16 5.53
CA PRO A 472 -31.31 0.58 6.69
C PRO A 472 -32.77 1.01 6.50
N SER A 473 -33.49 1.20 7.62
CA SER A 473 -34.89 1.62 7.58
C SER A 473 -35.07 2.93 6.81
N GLY A 474 -36.05 2.95 5.92
CA GLY A 474 -36.33 4.09 5.03
C GLY A 474 -35.42 4.23 3.81
N VAL A 475 -34.38 3.39 3.64
CA VAL A 475 -33.54 3.38 2.42
C VAL A 475 -34.11 2.37 1.43
N VAL A 476 -34.49 2.85 0.25
CA VAL A 476 -35.06 2.03 -0.83
C VAL A 476 -33.97 1.46 -1.72
N LYS A 477 -32.98 2.30 -2.07
CA LYS A 477 -31.88 1.94 -2.96
C LYS A 477 -30.60 2.63 -2.50
N LEU A 478 -29.48 1.92 -2.58
CA LEU A 478 -28.15 2.42 -2.25
C LEU A 478 -27.24 2.17 -3.45
N VAL A 479 -26.61 3.24 -3.95
CA VAL A 479 -25.63 3.14 -5.04
C VAL A 479 -24.27 3.54 -4.53
N LYS A 480 -23.28 2.67 -4.71
CA LYS A 480 -21.87 2.91 -4.41
C LYS A 480 -21.08 3.01 -5.71
N VAL A 481 -20.34 4.09 -5.86
CA VAL A 481 -19.46 4.37 -7.00
C VAL A 481 -18.03 4.37 -6.51
N TYR A 482 -17.18 3.54 -7.13
CA TYR A 482 -15.75 3.48 -6.83
C TYR A 482 -14.98 4.23 -7.92
N ILE A 483 -14.22 5.24 -7.50
CA ILE A 483 -13.43 6.10 -8.39
C ILE A 483 -11.95 5.84 -8.10
N ALA A 484 -11.21 5.37 -9.09
CA ALA A 484 -9.77 5.22 -9.01
C ALA A 484 -9.07 6.48 -9.53
N THR A 485 -8.25 7.09 -8.67
CA THR A 485 -7.45 8.27 -8.95
C THR A 485 -5.97 7.90 -8.94
N LYS A 486 -5.25 8.23 -10.02
CA LYS A 486 -3.79 8.19 -10.03
C LYS A 486 -3.26 9.49 -9.42
N ARG A 487 -2.64 9.39 -8.24
CA ARG A 487 -2.03 10.51 -7.53
C ARG A 487 -0.54 10.55 -7.85
N LYS A 488 -0.15 11.42 -8.78
CA LYS A 488 1.27 11.75 -9.03
C LYS A 488 1.86 12.55 -7.87
N LEU A 489 3.19 12.65 -7.82
CA LEU A 489 3.88 13.51 -6.86
C LEU A 489 3.65 14.98 -7.20
N LYS A 490 3.28 15.80 -6.23
CA LYS A 490 3.01 17.24 -6.39
C LYS A 490 3.78 18.06 -5.36
N VAL A 491 3.94 19.36 -5.65
CA VAL A 491 4.41 20.35 -4.66
C VAL A 491 3.44 20.36 -3.47
N GLY A 492 3.99 20.27 -2.26
CA GLY A 492 3.24 20.14 -1.02
C GLY A 492 3.07 18.69 -0.51
N ASP A 493 3.37 17.69 -1.33
CA ASP A 493 3.38 16.29 -0.87
C ASP A 493 4.54 16.05 0.11
N LYS A 494 4.30 15.15 1.06
CA LYS A 494 5.30 14.79 2.07
C LYS A 494 6.05 13.52 1.67
N MET A 495 7.38 13.59 1.69
CA MET A 495 8.27 12.45 1.48
C MET A 495 9.15 12.22 2.71
N SER A 496 9.74 11.04 2.80
CA SER A 496 10.68 10.70 3.88
C SER A 496 11.65 9.62 3.42
N GLY A 497 12.87 9.63 3.94
CA GLY A 497 13.71 8.42 4.00
C GLY A 497 13.40 7.58 5.23
N ARG A 498 14.14 6.48 5.41
CA ARG A 498 14.00 5.57 6.57
C ARG A 498 14.64 6.10 7.85
N HIS A 499 15.54 7.07 7.75
CA HIS A 499 16.33 7.64 8.84
C HIS A 499 15.65 8.83 9.55
N GLY A 500 14.31 8.93 9.46
CA GLY A 500 13.54 10.03 10.06
C GLY A 500 13.75 11.40 9.40
N ASN A 501 14.33 11.44 8.20
CA ASN A 501 14.50 12.61 7.35
C ASN A 501 13.22 12.86 6.53
N LYS A 502 12.26 13.56 7.14
CA LYS A 502 11.03 14.00 6.48
C LYS A 502 11.26 15.29 5.72
N GLY A 503 10.51 15.48 4.64
CA GLY A 503 10.45 16.75 3.94
C GLY A 503 9.21 16.94 3.10
N ILE A 504 8.98 18.19 2.70
CA ILE A 504 7.87 18.57 1.81
C ILE A 504 8.46 18.93 0.46
N VAL A 505 7.87 18.42 -0.63
CA VAL A 505 8.26 18.82 -1.97
C VAL A 505 7.94 20.30 -2.15
N SER A 506 8.96 21.14 -2.27
CA SER A 506 8.80 22.59 -2.43
C SER A 506 8.69 23.02 -3.89
N ILE A 507 9.44 22.35 -4.76
CA ILE A 507 9.50 22.65 -6.18
C ILE A 507 9.84 21.39 -6.99
N ILE A 508 9.31 21.35 -8.19
CA ILE A 508 9.67 20.38 -9.22
C ILE A 508 10.48 21.15 -10.26
N VAL A 509 11.74 20.79 -10.43
CA VAL A 509 12.70 21.47 -11.30
C VAL A 509 12.84 20.68 -12.61
N PRO A 510 12.83 21.35 -13.78
CA PRO A 510 13.09 20.70 -15.06
C PRO A 510 14.43 19.96 -15.05
N GLU A 511 14.52 18.84 -15.74
CA GLU A 511 15.73 17.98 -15.77
C GLU A 511 16.98 18.77 -16.21
N VAL A 512 16.84 19.68 -17.17
CA VAL A 512 17.95 20.53 -17.67
C VAL A 512 18.52 21.48 -16.64
N ASP A 513 17.71 21.89 -15.66
CA ASP A 513 18.11 22.83 -14.61
C ASP A 513 18.70 22.10 -13.39
N MET A 514 18.61 20.77 -13.33
CA MET A 514 19.09 20.02 -12.18
C MET A 514 20.62 19.89 -12.19
N PRO A 515 21.26 19.78 -11.01
CA PRO A 515 22.67 19.43 -10.94
C PRO A 515 22.94 18.10 -11.66
N TYR A 516 24.04 18.05 -12.41
CA TYR A 516 24.41 16.85 -13.17
C TYR A 516 25.88 16.48 -12.95
N MET A 517 26.19 15.20 -13.10
CA MET A 517 27.55 14.65 -12.98
C MET A 517 28.33 14.83 -14.28
N SER A 518 29.64 14.57 -14.25
CA SER A 518 30.52 14.65 -15.43
C SER A 518 30.12 13.75 -16.60
N ASP A 519 29.33 12.71 -16.35
CA ASP A 519 28.77 11.82 -17.38
C ASP A 519 27.44 12.32 -17.98
N GLY A 520 26.95 13.49 -17.55
CA GLY A 520 25.71 14.10 -18.01
C GLY A 520 24.45 13.60 -17.30
N ARG A 521 24.54 12.65 -16.37
CA ARG A 521 23.38 12.19 -15.60
C ARG A 521 22.99 13.23 -14.54
N THR A 522 21.71 13.57 -14.51
CA THR A 522 21.14 14.51 -13.54
C THR A 522 20.81 13.82 -12.22
N VAL A 523 20.91 14.57 -11.12
CA VAL A 523 20.40 14.16 -9.81
C VAL A 523 18.87 14.13 -9.83
N ASP A 524 18.26 13.21 -9.08
CA ASP A 524 16.81 13.07 -8.99
C ASP A 524 16.22 13.93 -7.85
N ILE A 525 16.84 13.92 -6.67
CA ILE A 525 16.40 14.72 -5.50
C ILE A 525 17.58 15.49 -4.89
N VAL A 526 17.37 16.74 -4.50
CA VAL A 526 18.36 17.50 -3.72
C VAL A 526 17.85 17.73 -2.30
N LEU A 527 18.65 17.28 -1.32
CA LEU A 527 18.39 17.42 0.11
C LEU A 527 19.35 18.42 0.75
N ASN A 528 18.89 19.05 1.83
CA ASN A 528 19.68 20.01 2.59
C ASN A 528 20.71 19.29 3.47
N PRO A 529 22.03 19.55 3.33
CA PRO A 529 23.05 18.93 4.16
C PRO A 529 22.97 19.35 5.63
N LEU A 530 22.45 20.55 5.93
CA LEU A 530 22.40 21.09 7.30
C LEU A 530 21.46 20.31 8.22
N GLY A 531 20.50 19.57 7.64
CA GLY A 531 19.58 18.74 8.38
C GLY A 531 20.21 17.48 8.98
N VAL A 532 21.40 17.06 8.52
CA VAL A 532 22.04 15.81 8.99
C VAL A 532 22.77 16.01 10.33
N PRO A 533 23.68 16.99 10.49
CA PRO A 533 24.42 17.14 11.74
C PRO A 533 23.52 17.50 12.93
N SER A 534 22.53 18.37 12.71
CA SER A 534 21.61 18.83 13.78
C SER A 534 20.70 17.72 14.31
N ARG A 535 20.44 16.69 13.50
CA ARG A 535 19.54 15.58 13.82
C ARG A 535 20.26 14.29 14.16
N MET A 536 21.57 14.25 13.96
CA MET A 536 22.43 13.09 14.25
C MET A 536 21.90 11.78 13.63
N ASN A 537 21.42 11.85 12.39
CA ASN A 537 21.01 10.68 11.60
C ASN A 537 21.98 10.43 10.46
N ILE A 538 23.19 10.01 10.84
CA ILE A 538 24.33 9.81 9.92
C ILE A 538 24.10 8.57 9.03
N GLY A 539 23.27 7.62 9.48
CA GLY A 539 22.93 6.41 8.72
C GLY A 539 22.46 6.70 7.29
N GLN A 540 21.77 7.84 7.08
CA GLN A 540 21.31 8.23 5.74
C GLN A 540 22.47 8.54 4.75
N ILE A 541 23.62 9.00 5.24
CA ILE A 541 24.80 9.25 4.38
C ILE A 541 25.45 7.91 4.02
N LEU A 542 25.56 7.00 5.00
CA LEU A 542 26.07 5.65 4.78
C LEU A 542 25.19 4.86 3.80
N GLU A 543 23.87 5.00 3.91
CA GLU A 543 22.90 4.45 2.95
C GLU A 543 23.18 4.97 1.53
N VAL A 544 23.37 6.28 1.38
CA VAL A 544 23.64 6.94 0.09
C VAL A 544 24.94 6.43 -0.54
N HIS A 545 25.99 6.30 0.26
CA HIS A 545 27.29 5.77 -0.18
C HIS A 545 27.21 4.30 -0.59
N LEU A 546 26.62 3.44 0.25
CA LEU A 546 26.49 2.02 -0.06
C LEU A 546 25.53 1.78 -1.24
N GLY A 547 24.47 2.58 -1.35
CA GLY A 547 23.58 2.56 -2.50
C GLY A 547 24.31 2.95 -3.79
N LEU A 548 25.18 3.95 -3.75
CA LEU A 548 25.99 4.31 -4.91
C LEU A 548 26.94 3.19 -5.34
N VAL A 549 27.60 2.53 -4.38
CA VAL A 549 28.42 1.34 -4.64
C VAL A 549 27.57 0.28 -5.35
N GLY A 550 26.37 -0.01 -4.84
CA GLY A 550 25.46 -1.01 -5.42
C GLY A 550 25.11 -0.69 -6.85
N LYS A 551 24.83 0.58 -7.15
CA LYS A 551 24.55 1.03 -8.51
C LYS A 551 25.75 0.87 -9.44
N ARG A 552 26.94 1.32 -9.01
CA ARG A 552 28.17 1.25 -9.81
C ARG A 552 28.58 -0.19 -10.12
N LEU A 553 28.45 -1.10 -9.15
CA LEU A 553 28.69 -2.53 -9.37
C LEU A 553 27.67 -3.13 -10.35
N GLY A 554 26.39 -2.72 -10.25
CA GLY A 554 25.36 -3.12 -11.21
C GLY A 554 25.66 -2.61 -12.63
N GLU A 555 26.12 -1.37 -12.78
CA GLU A 555 26.57 -0.81 -14.06
C GLU A 555 27.73 -1.62 -14.66
N GLN A 556 28.72 -2.01 -13.86
CA GLN A 556 29.81 -2.88 -14.31
C GLN A 556 29.30 -4.23 -14.82
N ILE A 557 28.34 -4.85 -14.13
CA ILE A 557 27.68 -6.08 -14.58
C ILE A 557 26.91 -5.84 -15.90
N GLY A 558 26.20 -4.72 -16.00
CA GLY A 558 25.50 -4.30 -17.22
C GLY A 558 26.44 -4.11 -18.41
N GLU A 559 27.62 -3.52 -18.20
CA GLU A 559 28.65 -3.41 -19.23
C GLU A 559 29.17 -4.77 -19.69
N MET A 560 29.30 -5.74 -18.78
CA MET A 560 29.69 -7.11 -19.12
C MET A 560 28.64 -7.79 -20.01
N PHE A 561 27.35 -7.54 -19.75
CA PHE A 561 26.27 -7.98 -20.64
C PHE A 561 26.35 -7.33 -22.02
N ALA A 562 26.69 -6.03 -22.10
CA ALA A 562 26.78 -5.31 -23.36
C ALA A 562 27.98 -5.76 -24.22
N LYS A 563 29.10 -6.15 -23.59
CA LYS A 563 30.34 -6.56 -24.29
C LYS A 563 30.27 -7.97 -24.91
N GLN A 564 29.39 -8.85 -24.41
CA GLN A 564 29.16 -10.22 -24.93
C GLN A 564 30.44 -11.00 -25.31
N SER A 565 31.47 -10.99 -24.46
CA SER A 565 32.71 -11.75 -24.69
C SER A 565 32.47 -13.26 -24.66
N LYS A 566 33.29 -14.07 -25.34
CA LYS A 566 33.14 -15.54 -25.36
C LYS A 566 33.11 -16.20 -23.97
N ASP A 567 33.86 -15.65 -23.01
CA ASP A 567 33.93 -16.14 -21.63
C ASP A 567 33.07 -15.32 -20.65
N PHE A 568 32.05 -14.61 -21.16
CA PHE A 568 31.32 -13.65 -20.33
C PHE A 568 30.66 -14.31 -19.11
N ILE A 569 30.09 -15.51 -19.23
CA ILE A 569 29.44 -16.22 -18.12
C ILE A 569 30.44 -16.55 -17.00
N ALA A 570 31.63 -17.03 -17.35
CA ALA A 570 32.67 -17.33 -16.38
C ALA A 570 33.17 -16.06 -15.68
N SER A 571 33.40 -14.99 -16.43
CA SER A 571 33.82 -13.70 -15.87
C SER A 571 32.74 -13.08 -14.97
N LEU A 572 31.47 -13.21 -15.35
CA LEU A 572 30.31 -12.72 -14.61
C LEU A 572 30.17 -13.47 -13.28
N ARG A 573 30.26 -14.80 -13.32
CA ARG A 573 30.25 -15.64 -12.11
C ARG A 573 31.40 -15.27 -11.18
N ALA A 574 32.61 -15.09 -11.72
CA ALA A 574 33.77 -14.67 -10.93
C ALA A 574 33.55 -13.30 -10.27
N LYS A 575 32.96 -12.32 -10.99
CA LYS A 575 32.65 -11.00 -10.45
C LYS A 575 31.59 -11.06 -9.36
N MET A 576 30.53 -11.84 -9.55
CA MET A 576 29.49 -12.03 -8.53
C MET A 576 30.04 -12.71 -7.28
N ILE A 577 30.92 -13.70 -7.44
CA ILE A 577 31.60 -14.36 -6.31
C ILE A 577 32.50 -13.36 -5.56
N GLU A 578 33.29 -12.56 -6.28
CA GLU A 578 34.14 -11.53 -5.67
C GLU A 578 33.31 -10.55 -4.82
N ILE A 579 32.18 -10.08 -5.34
CA ILE A 579 31.25 -9.21 -4.59
C ILE A 579 30.72 -9.95 -3.35
N SER A 580 30.32 -11.21 -3.47
CA SER A 580 29.79 -12.00 -2.35
C SER A 580 30.83 -12.30 -1.26
N ASP A 581 32.10 -12.47 -1.66
CA ASP A 581 33.21 -12.78 -0.75
C ASP A 581 33.58 -11.55 0.10
N VAL A 582 33.48 -10.33 -0.46
CA VAL A 582 33.76 -9.09 0.28
C VAL A 582 32.72 -8.80 1.36
N VAL A 583 31.45 -9.08 1.07
CA VAL A 583 30.32 -8.84 2.01
C VAL A 583 30.14 -10.02 2.98
N LYS A 584 31.01 -11.04 2.91
CA LYS A 584 30.99 -12.24 3.76
C LYS A 584 29.60 -12.91 3.82
N ILE A 585 28.88 -12.96 2.71
CA ILE A 585 27.55 -13.58 2.66
C ILE A 585 27.69 -15.07 2.97
N ALA A 586 27.07 -15.53 4.06
CA ALA A 586 27.08 -16.94 4.45
C ALA A 586 26.59 -17.82 3.29
N LYS A 587 27.43 -18.77 2.85
CA LYS A 587 27.17 -19.69 1.71
C LYS A 587 26.94 -19.02 0.35
N GLY A 588 27.23 -17.73 0.19
CA GLY A 588 27.03 -17.01 -1.08
C GLY A 588 27.85 -17.60 -2.24
N LYS A 589 29.11 -17.95 -1.96
CA LYS A 589 30.00 -18.60 -2.93
C LYS A 589 29.51 -19.98 -3.34
N GLU A 590 29.11 -20.81 -2.39
CA GLU A 590 28.58 -22.17 -2.65
C GLU A 590 27.33 -22.09 -3.53
N PHE A 591 26.41 -21.18 -3.20
CA PHE A 591 25.19 -20.94 -3.98
C PHE A 591 25.51 -20.49 -5.40
N LEU A 592 26.34 -19.45 -5.57
CA LEU A 592 26.72 -18.95 -6.89
C LEU A 592 27.51 -19.97 -7.72
N THR A 593 28.19 -20.95 -7.10
CA THR A 593 28.83 -22.04 -7.84
C THR A 593 27.87 -23.14 -8.24
N ALA A 594 26.80 -23.37 -7.46
CA ALA A 594 25.80 -24.41 -7.73
C ALA A 594 24.80 -24.03 -8.84
N LEU A 595 24.60 -22.73 -9.09
CA LEU A 595 23.64 -22.22 -10.08
C LEU A 595 23.97 -22.64 -11.52
N ASN A 596 22.93 -23.06 -12.23
CA ASN A 596 22.91 -23.27 -13.67
C ASN A 596 23.12 -21.94 -14.40
N ASP A 597 23.62 -21.99 -15.63
CA ASP A 597 23.95 -20.77 -16.38
C ASP A 597 22.72 -19.90 -16.66
N GLU A 598 21.56 -20.49 -16.94
CA GLU A 598 20.31 -19.73 -17.14
C GLU A 598 19.84 -19.02 -15.86
N GLU A 599 19.94 -19.69 -14.70
CA GLU A 599 19.57 -19.09 -13.42
C GLU A 599 20.54 -17.99 -13.02
N LEU A 600 21.84 -18.20 -13.24
CA LEU A 600 22.86 -17.17 -13.03
C LEU A 600 22.57 -15.92 -13.86
N LEU A 601 22.15 -16.07 -15.12
CA LEU A 601 21.80 -14.95 -15.99
C LEU A 601 20.60 -14.16 -15.47
N ASP A 602 19.59 -14.83 -14.91
CA ASP A 602 18.43 -14.17 -14.32
C ASP A 602 18.81 -13.37 -13.06
N TYR A 603 19.66 -13.92 -12.18
CA TYR A 603 20.21 -13.17 -11.03
C TYR A 603 21.09 -12.00 -11.46
N ALA A 604 21.97 -12.21 -12.45
CA ALA A 604 22.85 -11.18 -12.96
C ALA A 604 22.09 -10.04 -13.65
N ARG A 605 20.98 -10.35 -14.35
CA ARG A 605 20.06 -9.32 -14.88
C ARG A 605 19.46 -8.47 -13.77
N ASP A 606 19.11 -9.08 -12.63
CA ASP A 606 18.62 -8.30 -11.50
C ASP A 606 19.73 -7.42 -10.89
N TRP A 607 20.90 -8.00 -10.63
CA TRP A 607 22.07 -7.27 -10.11
C TRP A 607 22.53 -6.14 -11.03
N SER A 608 22.31 -6.26 -12.35
CA SER A 608 22.64 -5.21 -13.31
C SER A 608 21.83 -3.91 -13.10
N LYS A 609 20.65 -3.99 -12.47
CA LYS A 609 19.87 -2.81 -12.10
C LYS A 609 20.51 -2.06 -10.93
N GLY A 610 21.19 -2.80 -10.05
CA GLY A 610 21.89 -2.35 -8.85
C GLY A 610 22.07 -3.53 -7.91
N VAL A 611 23.29 -3.73 -7.40
CA VAL A 611 23.56 -4.79 -6.42
C VAL A 611 22.94 -4.39 -5.10
N LYS A 612 22.03 -5.23 -4.58
CA LYS A 612 21.37 -5.04 -3.29
C LYS A 612 22.28 -5.55 -2.16
N PHE A 613 22.40 -4.77 -1.09
CA PHE A 613 23.13 -5.11 0.11
C PHE A 613 22.18 -5.27 1.29
N ALA A 614 22.50 -6.18 2.21
CA ALA A 614 21.84 -6.29 3.49
C ALA A 614 22.82 -5.86 4.59
N THR A 615 22.45 -4.83 5.35
CA THR A 615 23.17 -4.35 6.54
C THR A 615 22.26 -4.54 7.74
N PRO A 616 22.32 -5.71 8.40
CA PRO A 616 21.46 -5.95 9.53
C PRO A 616 21.76 -5.00 10.70
N VAL A 617 20.75 -4.76 11.53
CA VAL A 617 20.85 -3.81 12.66
C VAL A 617 21.94 -4.24 13.64
N PHE A 618 22.84 -3.31 13.99
CA PHE A 618 24.03 -3.55 14.85
C PHE A 618 25.06 -4.53 14.26
N GLU A 619 24.90 -4.96 13.02
CA GLU A 619 25.82 -5.82 12.26
C GLU A 619 26.16 -5.13 10.93
N GLY A 620 26.45 -3.83 11.00
CA GLY A 620 26.76 -2.98 9.86
C GLY A 620 28.08 -3.34 9.16
N VAL A 621 28.37 -2.62 8.08
CA VAL A 621 29.58 -2.83 7.27
C VAL A 621 30.78 -2.16 7.94
N ASP A 622 31.86 -2.92 8.12
CA ASP A 622 33.11 -2.40 8.69
C ASP A 622 33.80 -1.42 7.73
N GLU A 623 34.61 -0.49 8.27
CA GLU A 623 35.38 0.48 7.46
C GLU A 623 36.27 -0.22 6.42
N ALA A 624 36.90 -1.34 6.78
CA ALA A 624 37.75 -2.11 5.87
C ALA A 624 36.96 -2.75 4.72
N GLU A 625 35.70 -3.12 4.95
CA GLU A 625 34.81 -3.67 3.93
C GLU A 625 34.32 -2.55 3.01
N PHE A 626 33.91 -1.41 3.57
CA PHE A 626 33.57 -0.20 2.82
C PHE A 626 34.70 0.22 1.88
N LYS A 627 35.94 0.23 2.37
CA LYS A 627 37.12 0.58 1.57
C LYS A 627 37.28 -0.33 0.35
N LYS A 628 37.17 -1.65 0.53
CA LYS A 628 37.24 -2.63 -0.57
C LYS A 628 36.09 -2.44 -1.56
N LEU A 629 34.88 -2.22 -1.07
CA LEU A 629 33.70 -1.97 -1.90
C LEU A 629 33.86 -0.70 -2.75
N PHE A 630 34.42 0.37 -2.19
CA PHE A 630 34.70 1.61 -2.92
C PHE A 630 35.75 1.41 -4.01
N GLU A 631 36.84 0.69 -3.70
CA GLU A 631 37.86 0.32 -4.69
C GLU A 631 37.26 -0.50 -5.84
N MET A 632 36.42 -1.50 -5.53
CA MET A 632 35.71 -2.31 -6.52
C MET A 632 34.74 -1.49 -7.37
N ALA A 633 34.03 -0.54 -6.76
CA ALA A 633 33.10 0.36 -7.45
C ALA A 633 33.82 1.45 -8.27
N LYS A 634 35.16 1.57 -8.16
CA LYS A 634 35.97 2.64 -8.76
C LYS A 634 35.51 4.03 -8.32
N MET A 635 35.27 4.17 -7.02
CA MET A 635 34.85 5.42 -6.40
C MET A 635 35.95 5.99 -5.50
N ASP A 636 35.95 7.30 -5.35
CA ASP A 636 36.82 7.96 -4.38
C ASP A 636 36.35 7.64 -2.95
N MET A 637 37.31 7.51 -2.04
CA MET A 637 37.08 7.15 -0.62
C MET A 637 36.18 8.13 0.14
N ASP A 638 36.02 9.36 -0.36
CA ASP A 638 35.16 10.37 0.26
C ASP A 638 33.67 10.24 -0.11
N GLY A 639 33.33 9.37 -1.07
CA GLY A 639 31.95 9.13 -1.52
C GLY A 639 31.31 10.36 -2.19
N LYS A 640 32.11 11.36 -2.54
CA LYS A 640 31.64 12.59 -3.19
C LYS A 640 31.81 12.50 -4.70
N MET A 641 31.13 13.38 -5.42
CA MET A 641 31.26 13.54 -6.86
C MET A 641 31.38 15.01 -7.26
N GLU A 642 31.96 15.22 -8.43
CA GLU A 642 31.92 16.51 -9.10
C GLU A 642 30.55 16.71 -9.76
N LEU A 643 29.93 17.84 -9.47
CA LEU A 643 28.66 18.24 -10.06
C LEU A 643 28.80 19.57 -10.79
N TYR A 644 27.93 19.76 -11.76
CA TYR A 644 27.78 20.97 -12.55
C TYR A 644 26.38 21.51 -12.35
N ASP A 645 26.27 22.84 -12.29
CA ASP A 645 24.99 23.52 -12.19
C ASP A 645 24.25 23.44 -13.54
N GLY A 646 23.04 22.90 -13.55
CA GLY A 646 22.22 22.78 -14.76
C GLY A 646 21.81 24.11 -15.38
N LYS A 647 21.67 25.17 -14.57
CA LYS A 647 21.25 26.50 -15.05
C LYS A 647 22.37 27.28 -15.73
N THR A 648 23.59 27.17 -15.19
CA THR A 648 24.75 27.96 -15.65
C THR A 648 25.73 27.14 -16.48
N GLY A 649 25.77 25.82 -16.28
CA GLY A 649 26.78 24.92 -16.84
C GLY A 649 28.12 24.98 -16.09
N GLU A 650 28.24 25.80 -15.05
CA GLU A 650 29.49 25.94 -14.29
C GLU A 650 29.68 24.76 -13.33
N LYS A 651 30.94 24.36 -13.15
CA LYS A 651 31.31 23.35 -12.16
C LYS A 651 31.11 23.91 -10.75
N LEU A 652 30.48 23.13 -9.87
CA LEU A 652 30.36 23.50 -8.46
C LEU A 652 31.75 23.55 -7.80
N LYS A 653 31.93 24.52 -6.89
CA LYS A 653 33.23 24.77 -6.23
C LYS A 653 33.72 23.57 -5.42
N GLU A 654 32.81 22.89 -4.73
CA GLU A 654 33.10 21.77 -3.86
C GLU A 654 32.44 20.49 -4.39
N ARG A 655 33.08 19.34 -4.11
CA ARG A 655 32.50 18.03 -4.40
C ARG A 655 31.36 17.73 -3.44
N VAL A 656 30.31 17.09 -3.95
CA VAL A 656 29.05 16.89 -3.25
C VAL A 656 28.81 15.41 -2.98
N ASN A 657 28.23 15.06 -1.84
CA ASN A 657 27.77 13.69 -1.57
C ASN A 657 26.59 13.39 -2.48
N VAL A 658 26.77 12.44 -3.40
CA VAL A 658 25.75 11.96 -4.34
C VAL A 658 25.67 10.46 -4.21
N GLY A 659 24.48 9.89 -4.26
CA GLY A 659 24.30 8.44 -4.24
C GLY A 659 22.83 8.06 -4.21
N TYR A 660 22.53 6.81 -3.85
CA TYR A 660 21.16 6.31 -3.88
C TYR A 660 20.60 6.12 -2.48
N MET A 661 19.49 6.79 -2.20
CA MET A 661 18.75 6.67 -0.93
C MET A 661 17.39 6.03 -1.20
N TYR A 662 16.90 5.22 -0.27
CA TYR A 662 15.54 4.69 -0.33
C TYR A 662 14.52 5.71 0.18
N MET A 663 13.77 6.31 -0.75
CA MET A 663 12.80 7.36 -0.47
C MET A 663 11.37 6.84 -0.54
N LEU A 664 10.53 7.31 0.38
CA LEU A 664 9.12 6.94 0.52
C LEU A 664 8.21 8.16 0.28
N LYS A 665 7.09 7.91 -0.38
CA LYS A 665 5.96 8.86 -0.45
C LYS A 665 4.98 8.54 0.68
N LEU A 666 4.72 9.52 1.54
CA LEU A 666 3.80 9.33 2.66
C LEU A 666 2.35 9.61 2.25
N HIS A 667 1.38 9.02 2.96
CA HIS A 667 -0.06 9.23 2.72
C HIS A 667 -0.56 10.67 2.99
N HIS A 668 0.33 11.56 3.40
CA HIS A 668 0.05 12.98 3.58
C HIS A 668 0.13 13.73 2.25
N LEU A 669 -0.91 13.58 1.44
CA LEU A 669 -1.03 14.22 0.13
C LEU A 669 -1.57 15.64 0.23
N VAL A 670 -1.06 16.56 -0.60
CA VAL A 670 -1.49 17.97 -0.61
C VAL A 670 -2.96 18.11 -1.00
N ASP A 671 -3.42 17.37 -2.01
CA ASP A 671 -4.79 17.43 -2.52
C ASP A 671 -5.85 17.09 -1.44
N GLU A 672 -5.47 16.25 -0.47
CA GLU A 672 -6.34 15.88 0.64
C GLU A 672 -6.35 16.93 1.75
N LYS A 673 -5.29 17.73 1.87
CA LYS A 673 -5.13 18.76 2.89
C LYS A 673 -5.63 20.14 2.49
N VAL A 674 -5.61 20.47 1.20
CA VAL A 674 -6.13 21.76 0.71
C VAL A 674 -7.62 21.85 1.02
N HIS A 675 -8.00 22.93 1.70
CA HIS A 675 -9.38 23.25 2.04
C HIS A 675 -9.57 24.76 2.05
N ALA A 676 -10.57 25.23 1.33
CA ALA A 676 -10.93 26.64 1.25
C ALA A 676 -12.45 26.75 1.32
N ARG A 677 -12.92 27.79 2.03
CA ARG A 677 -14.34 28.11 2.20
C ARG A 677 -14.51 29.61 2.05
N SER A 678 -15.48 30.00 1.24
CA SER A 678 -16.03 31.37 1.23
C SER A 678 -17.29 31.42 2.10
N THR A 679 -18.36 30.80 1.63
CA THR A 679 -19.61 30.57 2.36
C THR A 679 -19.92 29.07 2.38
N GLY A 680 -20.78 28.63 3.29
CA GLY A 680 -21.07 27.22 3.43
C GLY A 680 -22.18 26.96 4.44
N PRO A 681 -22.42 25.70 4.81
CA PRO A 681 -23.41 25.38 5.82
C PRO A 681 -23.01 25.92 7.19
N TYR A 682 -24.04 26.18 8.00
CA TYR A 682 -23.96 26.71 9.36
C TYR A 682 -24.64 25.72 10.32
N SER A 683 -24.14 25.70 11.55
CA SER A 683 -24.76 24.96 12.65
C SER A 683 -26.16 25.48 12.92
N LEU A 684 -27.11 24.59 13.16
CA LEU A 684 -28.49 24.99 13.45
C LEU A 684 -28.61 25.70 14.79
N VAL A 685 -27.82 25.29 15.79
CA VAL A 685 -27.90 25.81 17.16
C VAL A 685 -27.10 27.10 17.29
N THR A 686 -25.81 27.05 16.94
CA THR A 686 -24.89 28.18 17.17
C THR A 686 -24.81 29.16 16.01
N GLN A 687 -25.42 28.85 14.86
CA GLN A 687 -25.30 29.63 13.62
C GLN A 687 -23.87 29.85 13.10
N GLN A 688 -22.87 29.22 13.71
CA GLN A 688 -21.47 29.26 13.29
C GLN A 688 -21.23 28.38 12.05
N PRO A 689 -20.22 28.69 11.24
CA PRO A 689 -19.68 27.77 10.23
C PRO A 689 -19.49 26.37 10.81
N VAL A 690 -20.04 25.34 10.15
CA VAL A 690 -19.79 23.96 10.58
C VAL A 690 -18.29 23.64 10.52
N GLY A 691 -17.84 22.66 11.31
CA GLY A 691 -16.44 22.22 11.31
C GLY A 691 -16.14 21.16 10.25
N GLY A 692 -14.92 21.19 9.70
CA GLY A 692 -14.35 20.08 8.93
C GLY A 692 -14.60 20.13 7.41
N LYS A 693 -13.62 19.65 6.65
CA LYS A 693 -13.63 19.65 5.17
C LYS A 693 -14.81 18.89 4.55
N ALA A 694 -15.23 17.79 5.17
CA ALA A 694 -16.33 16.95 4.66
C ALA A 694 -17.68 17.70 4.59
N LEU A 695 -17.89 18.66 5.50
CA LEU A 695 -19.09 19.50 5.55
C LEU A 695 -18.85 20.89 4.94
N PHE A 696 -17.74 21.07 4.21
CA PHE A 696 -17.33 22.37 3.71
C PHE A 696 -17.24 23.43 4.83
N GLY A 697 -16.63 23.02 5.94
CA GLY A 697 -16.57 23.78 7.19
C GLY A 697 -15.58 24.94 7.21
N GLY A 698 -15.70 25.83 8.19
CA GLY A 698 -14.76 26.93 8.41
C GLY A 698 -13.52 26.51 9.20
N GLN A 699 -12.45 27.29 9.12
CA GLN A 699 -11.34 27.19 10.06
C GLN A 699 -11.76 27.69 11.43
N ARG A 700 -11.25 27.05 12.49
CA ARG A 700 -11.45 27.52 13.85
C ARG A 700 -10.51 28.69 14.11
N PHE A 701 -11.08 29.85 14.44
CA PHE A 701 -10.34 30.98 14.97
C PHE A 701 -10.47 30.94 16.50
N GLY A 702 -9.40 30.57 17.18
CA GLY A 702 -9.39 30.31 18.61
C GLY A 702 -8.94 31.51 19.44
N GLU A 703 -8.88 31.31 20.75
CA GLU A 703 -8.47 32.32 21.73
C GLU A 703 -7.05 32.84 21.48
N MET A 704 -6.10 31.97 21.12
CA MET A 704 -4.72 32.39 20.81
C MET A 704 -4.65 33.29 19.57
N GLU A 705 -5.45 33.02 18.54
CA GLU A 705 -5.51 33.88 17.36
C GLU A 705 -6.21 35.22 17.65
N VAL A 706 -7.19 35.24 18.56
CA VAL A 706 -7.81 36.47 19.07
C VAL A 706 -6.77 37.34 19.76
N TRP A 707 -6.00 36.79 20.71
CA TRP A 707 -4.94 37.52 21.41
C TRP A 707 -3.89 38.09 20.45
N ALA A 708 -3.58 37.38 19.38
CA ALA A 708 -2.67 37.88 18.35
C ALA A 708 -3.22 39.16 17.70
N LEU A 709 -4.52 39.20 17.32
CA LEU A 709 -5.13 40.40 16.75
C LEU A 709 -5.27 41.53 17.76
N GLU A 710 -5.58 41.23 19.02
CA GLU A 710 -5.62 42.21 20.10
C GLU A 710 -4.26 42.88 20.32
N ALA A 711 -3.17 42.10 20.31
CA ALA A 711 -1.81 42.61 20.46
C ALA A 711 -1.41 43.57 19.33
N TYR A 712 -1.90 43.36 18.11
CA TYR A 712 -1.71 44.29 16.99
C TYR A 712 -2.64 45.51 17.04
N GLY A 713 -3.62 45.55 17.94
CA GLY A 713 -4.66 46.59 17.96
C GLY A 713 -5.62 46.48 16.77
N ALA A 714 -5.73 45.31 16.15
CA ALA A 714 -6.51 45.08 14.94
C ALA A 714 -8.02 44.89 15.24
N ALA A 715 -8.63 45.86 15.92
CA ALA A 715 -9.99 45.77 16.45
C ALA A 715 -11.05 45.51 15.37
N HIS A 716 -10.94 46.13 14.19
CA HIS A 716 -11.88 45.90 13.08
C HIS A 716 -11.78 44.49 12.51
N MET A 717 -10.56 43.95 12.35
CA MET A 717 -10.34 42.57 11.88
C MET A 717 -10.86 41.56 12.90
N LEU A 718 -10.64 41.82 14.19
CA LEU A 718 -11.18 40.95 15.24
C LEU A 718 -12.72 40.98 15.26
N LYS A 719 -13.30 42.18 15.15
CA LYS A 719 -14.75 42.37 15.10
C LYS A 719 -15.38 41.62 13.94
N GLU A 720 -14.80 41.66 12.72
CA GLU A 720 -15.35 40.89 11.60
C GLU A 720 -15.27 39.37 11.80
N MET A 721 -14.17 38.86 12.38
CA MET A 721 -13.94 37.42 12.57
C MET A 721 -14.93 36.83 13.57
N LEU A 722 -15.24 37.58 14.63
CA LEU A 722 -16.17 37.16 15.68
C LEU A 722 -17.65 37.39 15.32
N THR A 723 -17.96 38.12 14.25
CA THR A 723 -19.36 38.47 13.90
C THR A 723 -19.72 38.04 12.48
N ILE A 724 -19.53 38.89 11.47
CA ILE A 724 -20.00 38.72 10.09
C ILE A 724 -19.38 37.52 9.37
N LYS A 725 -18.19 37.06 9.80
CA LYS A 725 -17.55 35.83 9.28
C LYS A 725 -17.94 34.56 10.06
N SER A 726 -18.69 34.71 11.14
CA SER A 726 -19.09 33.64 12.06
C SER A 726 -20.63 33.56 12.15
N ASP A 727 -21.22 34.12 13.20
CA ASP A 727 -22.56 33.84 13.70
C ASP A 727 -23.47 35.08 13.76
N ASP A 728 -23.06 36.22 13.19
CA ASP A 728 -23.99 37.31 12.88
C ASP A 728 -24.78 36.97 11.60
N VAL A 729 -26.01 36.47 11.79
CA VAL A 729 -26.86 35.93 10.71
C VAL A 729 -27.26 37.00 9.70
N ASP A 730 -27.64 38.19 10.17
CA ASP A 730 -28.06 39.29 9.30
C ASP A 730 -26.84 40.04 8.75
N GLY A 731 -25.83 40.25 9.58
CA GLY A 731 -24.58 40.89 9.20
C GLY A 731 -23.86 40.17 8.08
N ARG A 732 -23.77 38.83 8.11
CA ARG A 732 -23.12 38.06 7.04
C ARG A 732 -23.84 38.19 5.69
N VAL A 733 -25.17 38.23 5.69
CA VAL A 733 -25.97 38.39 4.46
C VAL A 733 -25.79 39.80 3.89
N ARG A 734 -25.82 40.82 4.75
CA ARG A 734 -25.57 42.21 4.34
C ARG A 734 -24.14 42.40 3.83
N ALA A 735 -23.15 41.82 4.52
CA ALA A 735 -21.76 41.85 4.10
C ALA A 735 -21.58 41.19 2.73
N TYR A 736 -22.18 40.02 2.49
CA TYR A 736 -22.11 39.34 1.20
C TYR A 736 -22.71 40.20 0.06
N LYS A 737 -23.87 40.83 0.29
CA LYS A 737 -24.50 41.73 -0.68
C LYS A 737 -23.62 42.96 -0.96
N ALA A 738 -23.10 43.61 0.09
CA ALA A 738 -22.23 44.77 -0.04
C ALA A 738 -20.97 44.44 -0.86
N ILE A 739 -20.30 43.33 -0.54
CA ILE A 739 -19.10 42.86 -1.27
C ILE A 739 -19.44 42.58 -2.75
N THR A 740 -20.59 41.95 -3.02
CA THR A 740 -21.03 41.66 -4.40
C THR A 740 -21.34 42.93 -5.19
N ASN A 741 -21.87 43.95 -4.52
CA ASN A 741 -22.19 45.25 -5.11
C ASN A 741 -20.97 46.20 -5.20
N GLY A 742 -19.83 45.83 -4.63
CA GLY A 742 -18.66 46.73 -4.51
C GLY A 742 -18.85 47.86 -3.50
N GLU A 743 -19.77 47.71 -2.55
CA GLU A 743 -20.05 48.66 -1.48
C GLU A 743 -19.25 48.32 -0.21
N ASN A 744 -19.09 49.31 0.68
CA ASN A 744 -18.44 49.10 1.97
C ASN A 744 -19.28 48.19 2.86
N VAL A 745 -18.60 47.30 3.59
CA VAL A 745 -19.26 46.38 4.52
C VAL A 745 -19.93 47.19 5.65
N PRO A 746 -21.24 46.99 5.90
CA PRO A 746 -21.97 47.72 6.93
C PRO A 746 -21.53 47.29 8.34
N GLU A 747 -21.95 48.06 9.36
CA GLU A 747 -21.64 47.73 10.75
C GLU A 747 -22.20 46.37 11.18
N THR A 748 -21.44 45.70 12.05
CA THR A 748 -21.76 44.36 12.55
C THR A 748 -22.84 44.42 13.62
N GLY A 749 -23.66 43.38 13.68
CA GLY A 749 -24.61 43.15 14.77
C GLY A 749 -24.00 42.43 15.97
N ILE A 750 -24.88 41.88 16.80
CA ILE A 750 -24.54 41.06 17.96
C ILE A 750 -24.44 39.58 17.50
N PRO A 751 -23.42 38.83 17.92
CA PRO A 751 -23.29 37.39 17.62
C PRO A 751 -24.47 36.56 18.13
N GLU A 752 -24.92 35.57 17.36
CA GLU A 752 -26.00 34.67 17.79
C GLU A 752 -25.62 33.86 19.04
N THR A 753 -24.34 33.49 19.18
CA THR A 753 -23.87 32.74 20.35
C THR A 753 -24.07 33.52 21.66
N PHE A 754 -24.02 34.86 21.61
CA PHE A 754 -24.33 35.70 22.77
C PHE A 754 -25.82 35.59 23.14
N TYR A 755 -26.73 35.60 22.16
CA TYR A 755 -28.15 35.39 22.42
C TYR A 755 -28.42 33.98 22.97
N VAL A 756 -27.79 32.96 22.42
CA VAL A 756 -27.88 31.58 22.94
C VAL A 756 -27.46 31.54 24.41
N LEU A 757 -26.32 32.15 24.77
CA LEU A 757 -25.86 32.24 26.16
C LEU A 757 -26.89 32.94 27.07
N THR A 758 -27.44 34.09 26.65
CA THR A 758 -28.44 34.80 27.47
C THR A 758 -29.70 33.96 27.68
N ASN A 759 -30.13 33.20 26.67
CA ASN A 759 -31.29 32.32 26.78
C ASN A 759 -31.01 31.09 27.66
N GLU A 760 -29.79 30.54 27.61
CA GLU A 760 -29.35 29.45 28.50
C GLU A 760 -29.32 29.91 29.97
N LEU A 761 -28.80 31.11 30.25
CA LEU A 761 -28.82 31.68 31.60
C LEU A 761 -30.25 31.95 32.10
N LYS A 762 -31.13 32.46 31.22
CA LYS A 762 -32.56 32.63 31.53
C LYS A 762 -33.26 31.31 31.81
N ALA A 763 -32.91 30.25 31.09
CA ALA A 763 -33.45 28.91 31.34
C ALA A 763 -33.05 28.33 32.71
N LEU A 764 -31.92 28.79 33.29
CA LEU A 764 -31.52 28.47 34.66
C LEU A 764 -32.27 29.27 35.74
N GLY A 765 -33.12 30.23 35.33
CA GLY A 765 -33.86 31.10 36.25
C GLY A 765 -33.12 32.40 36.62
N LEU A 766 -32.06 32.76 35.89
CA LEU A 766 -31.36 34.04 36.05
C LEU A 766 -32.00 35.11 35.14
N ASP A 767 -32.34 36.28 35.69
CA ASP A 767 -32.78 37.41 34.85
C ASP A 767 -31.57 38.13 34.27
N VAL A 768 -31.38 38.03 32.95
CA VAL A 768 -30.27 38.66 32.22
C VAL A 768 -30.86 39.64 31.19
N ARG A 769 -30.49 40.91 31.32
CA ARG A 769 -30.94 42.00 30.43
C ARG A 769 -29.74 42.73 29.82
N VAL A 770 -29.86 43.13 28.56
CA VAL A 770 -28.87 43.92 27.84
C VAL A 770 -29.45 45.33 27.76
N TYR A 771 -28.81 46.29 28.43
CA TYR A 771 -29.24 47.68 28.45
C TYR A 771 -28.47 48.48 27.40
N ASP A 772 -29.16 49.36 26.69
CA ASP A 772 -28.49 50.43 25.94
C ASP A 772 -28.00 51.50 26.92
N ASN A 773 -26.96 52.25 26.58
CA ASN A 773 -26.33 53.24 27.46
C ASN A 773 -27.28 54.36 27.96
N ASN A 774 -28.50 54.44 27.41
CA ASN A 774 -29.51 55.45 27.73
C ASN A 774 -30.72 54.93 28.53
N GLU A 775 -30.82 53.62 28.83
CA GLU A 775 -31.91 53.05 29.64
C GLU A 775 -31.40 52.71 31.06
N ASN A 776 -31.82 53.50 32.05
CA ASN A 776 -31.56 53.22 33.46
C ASN A 776 -32.42 52.04 33.93
N GLU A 777 -31.89 51.22 34.85
CA GLU A 777 -32.52 50.03 35.48
C GLU A 777 -33.91 50.25 36.14
N ASN A 778 -34.47 51.46 36.13
CA ASN A 778 -35.67 51.85 36.85
C ASN A 778 -36.94 52.02 35.99
N ASP A 779 -36.93 51.61 34.72
CA ASP A 779 -38.15 51.48 33.89
C ASP A 779 -38.55 50.03 33.65
#